data_AF-A0A7K4ZIP0-F1
#
_entry.id   AF-A0A7K4ZIP0-F1
#
_cell.length_a   1.000
_cell.length_b   1.000
_cell.length_c   1.000
_cell.angle_alpha   90.00
_cell.angle_beta   90.00
_cell.angle_gamma   90.00
#
_symmetry.space_group_name_H-M   'P 1'
#
loop_
_entity.id
_entity.type
_entity.pdbx_description
1 polymer ?
#
loop_
_entity_poly.entity_id
_entity_poly.type
_entity_poly.pdbx_seq_one_letter_code
_entity_poly.pdbx_strand_id
1 'polypeptide(L)'
;MAGQQFQYDDSGNTFFYFLTSFVGLIVIPATYYLWPRDQHAEQIRLKNIRNVYGRCLWYRLRLLKPQQNIIPTVKKIVLLAGWALFLFLAYKVSKTDREYQEYNPYEVLHLDPGASISEIKKQYRALSLKYHPDKGGDEVMFMRIAKAYAALTDEESRKNWEEFGNPDGPQATSFGIALPAWIVDQKNSILVLFVYGLAFMVILPVVVGSWWYRSIRYSGDQILIRTTQIYTYFVYKTRNMDMKRLIMVLAGASEFDPQYNKDATSRPADNIQIPQLIREIGGINLKKNEPPLTCPYSLKARVLLLSHLARMKVPEVLEEDQQFILKKSPALLQEMINVICQLIIMARSREEREFRAPSLGSLENCMKLSQMTVQGLQQFKSPLLQLPHIEEDNLRRVSNHKKYKIKSIQDLVSLKGSDRRNLLHFLEDKKYDEVMAVLGSFPYVTMDIKPQVLDDEDSNNITVGSLVTVLVTLTRQTMAEVFEKEQSICAAEEQPTEDGQGDASKVKSKGWQQKNKGTKKASKSKKKKPLKKKPVPPSLQPQKQQKQKQANGVANTFLDILEVVAKEEEEEVSDKGSESEEDETNRDSQSEKDDGSDRDSDREQDEKQNKDDEAEWQELQQSIQRKERALLETKSKITHPVYSLFFPEEKQEWWWLYIADRKEQMLICMPYHVCTLKDKEEVELKFPAPGKPGNYQYTVYLRSDSYMGLDQIKPLKLEVHEAKPVPENHPQWDTAIEGDEDQEDSEGFEDSFEEEEEEDDDDD
;
A
#
# COMPACT_ATOMS: atom_id res chain seq x y z
N MET A 1 -24.13 40.24 -20.55
CA MET A 1 -22.79 40.84 -20.72
C MET A 1 -22.44 40.78 -22.19
N ALA A 2 -22.27 41.92 -22.86
CA ALA A 2 -21.95 41.97 -24.29
C ALA A 2 -20.55 42.55 -24.49
N GLY A 3 -19.74 41.93 -25.35
CA GLY A 3 -18.55 42.57 -25.94
C GLY A 3 -17.45 43.04 -24.97
N GLN A 4 -17.11 42.29 -23.92
CA GLN A 4 -15.80 42.48 -23.27
C GLN A 4 -14.71 42.06 -24.25
N GLN A 5 -14.12 43.04 -24.93
CA GLN A 5 -13.06 42.82 -25.90
C GLN A 5 -11.73 42.61 -25.17
N PHE A 6 -11.39 41.34 -24.92
CA PHE A 6 -10.11 40.96 -24.33
C PHE A 6 -8.94 41.48 -25.17
N GLN A 7 -8.00 42.16 -24.51
CA GLN A 7 -6.76 42.61 -25.14
C GLN A 7 -5.71 41.49 -25.01
N TYR A 8 -5.12 41.09 -26.13
CA TYR A 8 -4.04 40.09 -26.15
C TYR A 8 -2.68 40.76 -25.94
N ASP A 9 -1.67 39.96 -25.59
CA ASP A 9 -0.34 40.47 -25.35
C ASP A 9 0.42 40.69 -26.67
N ASP A 10 0.31 41.91 -27.22
CA ASP A 10 1.07 42.39 -28.37
C ASP A 10 2.58 42.48 -28.07
N SER A 11 2.96 42.67 -26.80
CA SER A 11 4.36 42.79 -26.38
C SER A 11 5.05 41.43 -26.13
N GLY A 12 4.25 40.39 -25.87
CA GLY A 12 4.70 39.07 -25.43
C GLY A 12 5.22 39.01 -23.99
N ASN A 13 5.33 40.14 -23.28
CA ASN A 13 5.97 40.23 -21.96
C ASN A 13 5.19 39.47 -20.88
N THR A 14 3.87 39.69 -20.78
CA THR A 14 2.99 39.02 -19.81
C THR A 14 2.91 37.52 -20.06
N PHE A 15 2.94 37.10 -21.33
CA PHE A 15 3.00 35.68 -21.71
C PHE A 15 4.25 34.99 -21.15
N PHE A 16 5.42 35.64 -21.18
CA PHE A 16 6.63 35.06 -20.59
C PHE A 16 6.55 34.91 -19.08
N TYR A 17 5.91 35.84 -18.33
CA TYR A 17 5.65 35.66 -16.90
C TYR A 17 4.71 34.46 -16.64
N PHE A 18 3.61 34.36 -17.39
CA PHE A 18 2.65 33.25 -17.28
C PHE A 18 3.32 31.89 -17.60
N LEU A 19 4.03 31.80 -18.72
CA LEU A 19 4.70 30.58 -19.16
C LEU A 19 5.83 30.16 -18.20
N THR A 20 6.61 31.11 -17.67
CA THR A 20 7.63 30.81 -16.64
C THR A 20 6.99 30.22 -15.39
N SER A 21 5.87 30.80 -14.95
CA SER A 21 5.13 30.35 -13.76
C SER A 21 4.55 28.94 -13.95
N PHE A 22 3.94 28.67 -15.11
CA PHE A 22 3.39 27.36 -15.45
C PHE A 22 4.48 26.28 -15.58
N VAL A 23 5.59 26.57 -16.24
CA VAL A 23 6.74 25.66 -16.34
C VAL A 23 7.35 25.42 -14.94
N GLY A 24 7.45 26.43 -14.09
CA GLY A 24 7.91 26.28 -12.70
C GLY A 24 7.01 25.37 -11.87
N LEU A 25 5.69 25.57 -11.96
CA LEU A 25 4.68 24.76 -11.26
C LEU A 25 4.70 23.28 -11.67
N ILE A 26 5.09 22.97 -12.91
CA ILE A 26 5.31 21.58 -13.35
C ILE A 26 6.69 21.08 -12.92
N VAL A 27 7.77 21.80 -13.24
CA VAL A 27 9.15 21.32 -13.08
C VAL A 27 9.53 21.14 -11.61
N ILE A 28 9.11 22.05 -10.71
CA ILE A 28 9.53 21.98 -9.30
C ILE A 28 8.96 20.72 -8.62
N PRO A 29 7.64 20.45 -8.59
CA PRO A 29 7.11 19.19 -8.07
C PRO A 29 7.57 17.97 -8.87
N ALA A 30 7.69 18.07 -10.19
CA ALA A 30 8.19 16.97 -11.01
C ALA A 30 9.63 16.56 -10.63
N THR A 31 10.50 17.51 -10.21
CA THR A 31 11.82 17.13 -9.72
C THR A 31 11.72 16.33 -8.43
N TYR A 32 10.92 16.75 -7.45
CA TYR A 32 10.73 16.02 -6.19
C TYR A 32 10.27 14.56 -6.41
N TYR A 33 9.27 14.34 -7.27
CA TYR A 33 8.70 13.01 -7.51
C TYR A 33 9.48 12.15 -8.53
N LEU A 34 10.16 12.76 -9.50
CA LEU A 34 10.87 12.03 -10.57
C LEU A 34 12.39 11.97 -10.38
N TRP A 35 12.95 12.59 -9.33
CA TRP A 35 14.37 12.46 -9.02
C TRP A 35 14.73 10.97 -8.80
N PRO A 36 15.78 10.44 -9.46
CA PRO A 36 16.08 9.03 -9.42
C PRO A 36 16.65 8.64 -8.04
N ARG A 37 15.78 8.05 -7.22
CA ARG A 37 16.08 7.47 -5.90
C ARG A 37 17.25 6.47 -5.96
N ASP A 38 18.06 6.42 -4.90
CA ASP A 38 19.41 5.85 -4.97
C ASP A 38 19.50 4.39 -5.40
N GLN A 39 20.13 4.17 -6.56
CA GLN A 39 20.61 2.85 -6.99
C GLN A 39 21.59 2.23 -5.99
N HIS A 40 22.26 3.05 -5.17
CA HIS A 40 23.13 2.59 -4.09
C HIS A 40 22.38 1.83 -2.99
N ALA A 41 21.13 2.22 -2.68
CA ALA A 41 20.31 1.55 -1.68
C ALA A 41 19.95 0.11 -2.11
N GLU A 42 19.65 -0.12 -3.40
CA GLU A 42 19.44 -1.47 -3.93
C GLU A 42 20.72 -2.32 -3.85
N GLN A 43 21.89 -1.75 -4.16
CA GLN A 43 23.16 -2.45 -4.03
C GLN A 43 23.49 -2.83 -2.57
N ILE A 44 23.13 -1.98 -1.59
CA ILE A 44 23.26 -2.31 -0.16
C ILE A 44 22.29 -3.45 0.19
N ARG A 45 21.01 -3.36 -0.22
CA ARG A 45 20.02 -4.42 -0.01
C ARG A 45 20.50 -5.78 -0.53
N LEU A 46 20.97 -5.83 -1.77
CA LEU A 46 21.50 -7.05 -2.40
C LEU A 46 22.73 -7.61 -1.64
N LYS A 47 23.64 -6.74 -1.16
CA LYS A 47 24.79 -7.18 -0.33
C LYS A 47 24.35 -7.81 0.99
N ASN A 48 23.36 -7.21 1.67
CA ASN A 48 22.87 -7.68 2.96
C ASN A 48 22.20 -9.06 2.85
N ILE A 49 21.32 -9.25 1.85
CA ILE A 49 20.57 -10.49 1.67
C ILE A 49 21.38 -11.62 1.00
N ARG A 50 22.58 -11.32 0.48
CA ARG A 50 23.44 -12.25 -0.28
C ARG A 50 23.69 -13.59 0.43
N ASN A 51 23.82 -13.59 1.75
CA ASN A 51 24.14 -14.81 2.51
C ASN A 51 23.01 -15.85 2.48
N VAL A 52 21.77 -15.42 2.25
CA VAL A 52 20.59 -16.28 2.11
C VAL A 52 20.31 -16.51 0.62
N TYR A 53 20.10 -15.45 -0.15
CA TYR A 53 19.57 -15.53 -1.52
C TYR A 53 20.65 -15.67 -2.61
N GLY A 54 21.93 -15.75 -2.25
CA GLY A 54 23.06 -15.67 -3.18
C GLY A 54 23.09 -16.72 -4.31
N ARG A 55 22.41 -17.86 -4.16
CA ARG A 55 22.27 -18.89 -5.22
C ARG A 55 20.94 -18.84 -5.98
N CYS A 56 19.92 -18.14 -5.48
CA CYS A 56 18.62 -18.02 -6.12
C CYS A 56 18.76 -17.55 -7.57
N LEU A 57 18.02 -18.17 -8.49
CA LEU A 57 18.09 -17.82 -9.93
C LEU A 57 17.77 -16.33 -10.14
N TRP A 58 16.72 -15.80 -9.51
CA TRP A 58 16.40 -14.36 -9.57
C TRP A 58 17.55 -13.44 -9.13
N TYR A 59 18.26 -13.80 -8.05
CA TYR A 59 19.37 -12.98 -7.53
C TYR A 59 20.56 -12.97 -8.50
N ARG A 60 20.88 -14.13 -9.09
CA ARG A 60 21.90 -14.23 -10.15
C ARG A 60 21.50 -13.45 -11.40
N LEU A 61 20.23 -13.52 -11.82
CA LEU A 61 19.70 -12.73 -12.95
C LEU A 61 19.68 -11.22 -12.67
N ARG A 62 19.42 -10.79 -11.43
CA ARG A 62 19.49 -9.38 -10.99
C ARG A 62 20.91 -8.84 -11.10
N LEU A 63 21.93 -9.64 -10.75
CA LEU A 63 23.34 -9.27 -10.91
C LEU A 63 23.82 -9.30 -12.37
N LEU A 64 23.35 -10.27 -13.16
CA LEU A 64 23.71 -10.41 -14.58
C LEU A 64 23.01 -9.39 -15.49
N LYS A 65 21.95 -8.72 -15.01
CA LYS A 65 21.29 -7.61 -15.70
C LYS A 65 21.71 -6.28 -15.08
N PRO A 66 22.84 -5.67 -15.51
CA PRO A 66 23.03 -4.24 -15.34
C PRO A 66 21.96 -3.55 -16.20
N GLN A 67 20.80 -3.28 -15.60
CA GLN A 67 19.66 -2.71 -16.31
C GLN A 67 20.03 -1.29 -16.77
N GLN A 68 20.49 -1.17 -18.02
CA GLN A 68 20.53 0.08 -18.77
C GLN A 68 19.09 0.51 -19.10
N ASN A 69 18.30 0.72 -18.04
CA ASN A 69 17.00 1.34 -18.15
C ASN A 69 17.27 2.75 -18.68
N ILE A 70 16.93 2.97 -19.95
CA ILE A 70 17.03 4.29 -20.57
C ILE A 70 16.07 5.27 -19.86
N ILE A 71 15.01 4.75 -19.21
CA ILE A 71 13.98 5.48 -18.47
C ILE A 71 14.55 6.47 -17.41
N PRO A 72 15.34 6.08 -16.38
CA PRO A 72 15.95 7.03 -15.44
C PRO A 72 16.88 8.05 -16.12
N THR A 73 17.57 7.69 -17.20
CA THR A 73 18.39 8.63 -17.98
C THR A 73 17.52 9.63 -18.74
N VAL A 74 16.43 9.19 -19.35
CA VAL A 74 15.42 10.04 -20.00
C VAL A 74 14.71 10.93 -18.98
N LYS A 75 14.35 10.42 -17.79
CA LYS A 75 13.83 11.25 -16.69
C LYS A 75 14.81 12.36 -16.31
N LYS A 76 16.11 12.06 -16.15
CA LYS A 76 17.16 13.08 -15.95
C LYS A 76 17.21 14.08 -17.11
N ILE A 77 17.22 13.63 -18.35
CA ILE A 77 17.29 14.50 -19.53
C ILE A 77 16.06 15.42 -19.64
N VAL A 78 14.85 14.89 -19.42
CA VAL A 78 13.60 15.67 -19.45
C VAL A 78 13.54 16.68 -18.31
N LEU A 79 13.96 16.31 -17.09
CA LEU A 79 14.06 17.26 -15.97
C LEU A 79 15.11 18.35 -16.24
N LEU A 80 16.27 18.00 -16.80
CA LEU A 80 17.31 18.96 -17.18
C LEU A 80 16.86 19.90 -18.32
N ALA A 81 16.11 19.38 -19.30
CA ALA A 81 15.51 20.20 -20.36
C ALA A 81 14.41 21.12 -19.81
N GLY A 82 13.60 20.65 -18.85
CA GLY A 82 12.62 21.47 -18.14
C GLY A 82 13.27 22.61 -17.35
N TRP A 83 14.37 22.34 -16.62
CA TRP A 83 15.16 23.37 -15.95
C TRP A 83 15.84 24.33 -16.93
N ALA A 84 16.39 23.84 -18.04
CA ALA A 84 16.99 24.69 -19.06
C ALA A 84 15.96 25.64 -19.70
N LEU A 85 14.74 25.13 -19.97
CA LEU A 85 13.61 25.94 -20.44
C LEU A 85 13.17 26.95 -19.38
N PHE A 86 13.00 26.55 -18.12
CA PHE A 86 12.63 27.43 -17.02
C PHE A 86 13.65 28.57 -16.83
N LEU A 87 14.95 28.26 -16.82
CA LEU A 87 16.02 29.25 -16.69
C LEU A 87 16.14 30.15 -17.93
N PHE A 88 15.90 29.63 -19.13
CA PHE A 88 15.85 30.44 -20.36
C PHE A 88 14.67 31.42 -20.36
N LEU A 89 13.48 30.97 -19.92
CA LEU A 89 12.29 31.81 -19.78
C LEU A 89 12.49 32.87 -18.68
N ALA A 90 13.02 32.48 -17.51
CA ALA A 90 13.36 33.42 -16.44
C ALA A 90 14.42 34.45 -16.88
N TYR A 91 15.42 34.05 -17.69
CA TYR A 91 16.40 34.97 -18.28
C TYR A 91 15.78 35.93 -19.31
N LYS A 92 14.81 35.45 -20.11
CA LYS A 92 14.02 36.30 -21.00
C LYS A 92 13.19 37.32 -20.23
N VAL A 93 12.44 36.89 -19.22
CA VAL A 93 11.67 37.74 -18.31
C VAL A 93 12.57 38.76 -17.60
N SER A 94 13.77 38.36 -17.13
CA SER A 94 14.73 39.27 -16.50
C SER A 94 15.35 40.31 -17.46
N LYS A 95 15.05 40.24 -18.76
CA LYS A 95 15.45 41.20 -19.80
C LYS A 95 14.27 41.93 -20.43
N THR A 96 13.05 41.70 -19.95
CA THR A 96 11.88 42.51 -20.28
C THR A 96 11.93 43.77 -19.42
N ASP A 97 12.01 44.94 -20.07
CA ASP A 97 11.93 46.22 -19.38
C ASP A 97 10.51 46.45 -18.84
N ARG A 98 10.42 47.00 -17.61
CA ARG A 98 9.14 47.29 -16.96
C ARG A 98 8.62 48.66 -17.41
N GLU A 99 8.09 48.73 -18.64
CA GLU A 99 7.34 49.91 -19.13
C GLU A 99 5.96 50.04 -18.45
N TYR A 100 5.99 50.29 -17.13
CA TYR A 100 4.84 50.76 -16.37
C TYR A 100 5.31 51.84 -15.39
N GLN A 101 5.51 53.05 -15.93
CA GLN A 101 5.64 54.26 -15.12
C GLN A 101 4.24 54.76 -14.81
N GLU A 102 3.86 54.69 -13.53
CA GLU A 102 2.61 55.25 -13.02
C GLU A 102 2.61 56.77 -13.27
N TYR A 103 1.53 57.29 -13.88
CA TYR A 103 1.50 58.67 -14.36
C TYR A 103 1.22 59.64 -13.20
N ASN A 104 2.29 60.08 -12.51
CA ASN A 104 2.21 61.07 -11.45
C ASN A 104 2.42 62.50 -12.01
N PRO A 105 1.38 63.38 -12.03
CA PRO A 105 1.50 64.75 -12.53
C PRO A 105 2.49 65.62 -11.73
N TYR A 106 2.64 65.36 -10.43
CA TYR A 106 3.55 66.12 -9.56
C TYR A 106 5.01 65.81 -9.90
N GLU A 107 5.36 64.54 -10.13
CA GLU A 107 6.70 64.13 -10.58
C GLU A 107 7.07 64.71 -11.95
N VAL A 108 6.11 64.75 -12.89
CA VAL A 108 6.31 65.31 -14.25
C VAL A 108 6.59 66.82 -14.21
N LEU A 109 6.09 67.55 -13.21
CA LEU A 109 6.43 68.96 -12.98
C LEU A 109 7.61 69.16 -12.01
N HIS A 110 8.13 68.09 -11.39
CA HIS A 110 9.11 68.12 -10.30
C HIS A 110 8.64 69.01 -9.12
N LEU A 111 7.46 68.69 -8.58
CA LEU A 111 6.85 69.34 -7.42
C LEU A 111 6.45 68.30 -6.37
N ASP A 112 6.40 68.70 -5.10
CA ASP A 112 5.91 67.84 -4.02
C ASP A 112 4.38 67.69 -4.06
N PRO A 113 3.81 66.53 -3.69
CA PRO A 113 2.36 66.35 -3.55
C PRO A 113 1.78 67.36 -2.55
N GLY A 114 0.87 68.22 -3.02
CA GLY A 114 0.30 69.32 -2.24
C GLY A 114 0.83 70.71 -2.59
N ALA A 115 1.74 70.86 -3.56
CA ALA A 115 2.19 72.15 -4.07
C ALA A 115 1.03 73.09 -4.46
N SER A 116 1.19 74.40 -4.24
CA SER A 116 0.14 75.38 -4.50
C SER A 116 -0.09 75.61 -5.99
N ILE A 117 -1.31 76.03 -6.36
CA ILE A 117 -1.66 76.37 -7.76
C ILE A 117 -0.74 77.49 -8.31
N SER A 118 -0.24 78.38 -7.46
CA SER A 118 0.78 79.38 -7.78
C SER A 118 2.14 78.78 -8.15
N GLU A 119 2.59 77.75 -7.44
CA GLU A 119 3.85 77.06 -7.70
C GLU A 119 3.75 76.16 -8.93
N ILE A 120 2.65 75.43 -9.08
CA ILE A 120 2.29 74.67 -10.29
C ILE A 120 2.34 75.59 -11.53
N LYS A 121 1.70 76.77 -11.47
CA LYS A 121 1.73 77.76 -12.56
C LYS A 121 3.11 78.38 -12.81
N LYS A 122 3.93 78.56 -11.77
CA LYS A 122 5.31 79.07 -11.89
C LYS A 122 6.24 78.04 -12.54
N GLN A 123 6.15 76.78 -12.10
CA GLN A 123 7.00 75.68 -12.54
C GLN A 123 6.63 75.22 -13.94
N TYR A 124 5.33 75.12 -14.27
CA TYR A 124 4.86 74.90 -15.64
C TYR A 124 5.43 75.95 -16.60
N ARG A 125 5.34 77.25 -16.26
CA ARG A 125 5.93 78.32 -17.09
C ARG A 125 7.45 78.15 -17.29
N ALA A 126 8.19 77.69 -16.28
CA ALA A 126 9.63 77.45 -16.41
C ALA A 126 9.94 76.23 -17.32
N LEU A 127 9.22 75.12 -17.12
CA LEU A 127 9.40 73.89 -17.90
C LEU A 127 8.92 74.07 -19.36
N SER A 128 7.74 74.64 -19.60
CA SER A 128 7.24 74.93 -20.94
C SER A 128 8.13 75.90 -21.73
N LEU A 129 8.81 76.84 -21.07
CA LEU A 129 9.76 77.73 -21.77
C LEU A 129 11.06 77.02 -22.17
N LYS A 130 11.43 75.95 -21.45
CA LYS A 130 12.62 75.11 -21.66
C LYS A 130 12.38 74.01 -22.70
N TYR A 131 11.18 73.42 -22.72
CA TYR A 131 10.81 72.32 -23.61
C TYR A 131 9.91 72.76 -24.79
N HIS A 132 9.76 74.05 -25.07
CA HIS A 132 8.93 74.54 -26.18
C HIS A 132 9.42 74.01 -27.55
N PRO A 133 8.55 73.47 -28.42
CA PRO A 133 8.96 72.91 -29.71
C PRO A 133 9.69 73.95 -30.59
N ASP A 134 9.15 75.17 -30.73
CA ASP A 134 9.77 76.28 -31.48
C ASP A 134 11.17 76.71 -30.98
N LYS A 135 11.62 76.21 -29.83
CA LYS A 135 12.94 76.48 -29.24
C LYS A 135 13.88 75.27 -29.26
N GLY A 136 13.51 74.19 -29.97
CA GLY A 136 14.26 72.94 -30.03
C GLY A 136 14.07 72.05 -28.78
N GLY A 137 12.95 72.22 -28.07
CA GLY A 137 12.57 71.33 -26.97
C GLY A 137 11.93 70.02 -27.46
N ASP A 138 11.94 69.02 -26.57
CA ASP A 138 11.28 67.72 -26.79
C ASP A 138 9.75 67.86 -26.68
N GLU A 139 9.07 67.68 -27.82
CA GLU A 139 7.61 67.75 -27.96
C GLU A 139 6.87 66.72 -27.10
N VAL A 140 7.42 65.51 -26.93
CA VAL A 140 6.78 64.46 -26.10
C VAL A 140 6.80 64.86 -24.63
N MET A 141 7.92 65.41 -24.16
CA MET A 141 8.04 65.92 -22.80
C MET A 141 7.20 67.19 -22.61
N PHE A 142 7.14 68.08 -23.60
CA PHE A 142 6.24 69.25 -23.57
C PHE A 142 4.77 68.84 -23.43
N MET A 143 4.31 67.85 -24.19
CA MET A 143 2.95 67.31 -24.11
C MET A 143 2.67 66.64 -22.76
N ARG A 144 3.63 65.91 -22.18
CA ARG A 144 3.52 65.36 -20.82
C ARG A 144 3.41 66.47 -19.77
N ILE A 145 4.23 67.50 -19.86
CA ILE A 145 4.21 68.69 -18.98
C ILE A 145 2.88 69.46 -19.11
N ALA A 146 2.34 69.57 -20.32
CA ALA A 146 1.03 70.19 -20.56
C ALA A 146 -0.13 69.37 -19.96
N LYS A 147 -0.15 68.04 -20.14
CA LYS A 147 -1.16 67.18 -19.49
C LYS A 147 -1.05 67.23 -17.97
N ALA A 148 0.17 67.22 -17.42
CA ALA A 148 0.40 67.28 -15.97
C ALA A 148 -0.04 68.62 -15.36
N TYR A 149 0.17 69.73 -16.08
CA TYR A 149 -0.33 71.04 -15.68
C TYR A 149 -1.85 71.13 -15.74
N ALA A 150 -2.50 70.57 -16.77
CA ALA A 150 -3.96 70.52 -16.86
C ALA A 150 -4.55 69.74 -15.67
N ALA A 151 -4.05 68.51 -15.45
CA ALA A 151 -4.41 67.59 -14.38
C ALA A 151 -4.30 68.14 -12.94
N LEU A 152 -3.52 69.21 -12.74
CA LEU A 152 -3.31 69.84 -11.42
C LEU A 152 -3.85 71.29 -11.33
N THR A 153 -4.39 71.83 -12.42
CA THR A 153 -4.92 73.21 -12.48
C THR A 153 -6.45 73.25 -12.42
N ASP A 154 -7.11 72.22 -12.94
CA ASP A 154 -8.56 72.04 -12.85
C ASP A 154 -8.92 71.24 -11.58
N GLU A 155 -10.03 71.61 -10.94
CA GLU A 155 -10.43 71.03 -9.66
C GLU A 155 -11.09 69.65 -9.80
N GLU A 156 -11.72 69.35 -10.93
CA GLU A 156 -12.35 68.04 -11.17
C GLU A 156 -11.29 66.99 -11.48
N SER A 157 -10.40 67.24 -12.44
CA SER A 157 -9.28 66.35 -12.76
C SER A 157 -8.28 66.19 -11.60
N ARG A 158 -8.09 67.22 -10.76
CA ARG A 158 -7.30 67.09 -9.54
C ARG A 158 -7.96 66.15 -8.52
N LYS A 159 -9.27 66.28 -8.27
CA LYS A 159 -10.02 65.36 -7.38
C LYS A 159 -10.02 63.94 -7.93
N ASN A 160 -10.21 63.78 -9.24
CA ASN A 160 -10.10 62.49 -9.92
C ASN A 160 -8.73 61.83 -9.72
N TRP A 161 -7.64 62.61 -9.71
CA TRP A 161 -6.31 62.08 -9.39
C TRP A 161 -6.15 61.76 -7.89
N GLU A 162 -6.68 62.59 -6.99
CA GLU A 162 -6.64 62.38 -5.54
C GLU A 162 -7.53 61.19 -5.08
N GLU A 163 -8.57 60.83 -5.84
CA GLU A 163 -9.52 59.72 -5.54
C GLU A 163 -9.24 58.43 -6.34
N PHE A 164 -8.83 58.52 -7.62
CA PHE A 164 -8.64 57.37 -8.53
C PHE A 164 -7.21 57.23 -9.07
N GLY A 165 -6.25 58.05 -8.64
CA GLY A 165 -4.85 58.02 -9.11
C GLY A 165 -4.63 58.50 -10.55
N ASN A 166 -5.68 58.95 -11.24
CA ASN A 166 -5.66 59.31 -12.66
C ASN A 166 -6.54 60.56 -12.92
N PRO A 167 -6.03 61.62 -13.57
CA PRO A 167 -6.80 62.85 -13.76
C PRO A 167 -8.02 62.71 -14.68
N ASP A 168 -7.99 61.73 -15.59
CA ASP A 168 -9.10 61.46 -16.51
C ASP A 168 -10.25 60.67 -15.84
N GLY A 169 -10.20 60.45 -14.52
CA GLY A 169 -11.24 59.74 -13.76
C GLY A 169 -11.01 58.23 -13.62
N PRO A 170 -12.00 57.48 -13.10
CA PRO A 170 -11.90 56.04 -12.91
C PRO A 170 -11.72 55.31 -14.25
N GLN A 171 -10.56 54.67 -14.42
CA GLN A 171 -10.25 53.93 -15.64
C GLN A 171 -11.09 52.64 -15.74
N ALA A 172 -11.61 52.35 -16.93
CA ALA A 172 -12.25 51.07 -17.20
C ALA A 172 -11.21 49.93 -17.10
N THR A 173 -11.51 48.90 -16.32
CA THR A 173 -10.62 47.74 -16.12
C THR A 173 -10.52 46.91 -17.40
N SER A 174 -9.42 47.07 -18.13
CA SER A 174 -9.12 46.29 -19.33
C SER A 174 -8.66 44.88 -18.94
N PHE A 175 -9.49 43.87 -19.26
CA PHE A 175 -9.14 42.47 -19.04
C PHE A 175 -8.19 42.00 -20.15
N GLY A 176 -6.89 42.05 -19.86
CA GLY A 176 -5.84 41.48 -20.71
C GLY A 176 -5.73 39.97 -20.56
N ILE A 177 -5.61 39.24 -21.67
CA ILE A 177 -5.25 37.81 -21.69
C ILE A 177 -3.77 37.70 -22.01
N ALA A 178 -3.00 37.05 -21.13
CA ALA A 178 -1.55 36.82 -21.27
C ALA A 178 -1.19 35.77 -22.35
N LEU A 179 -1.96 35.68 -23.44
CA LEU A 179 -1.64 34.91 -24.63
C LEU A 179 -1.12 35.88 -25.72
N PRO A 180 -0.08 35.53 -26.48
CA PRO A 180 0.44 36.39 -27.53
C PRO A 180 -0.57 36.63 -28.64
N ALA A 181 -0.72 37.89 -29.08
CA ALA A 181 -1.67 38.26 -30.13
C ALA A 181 -1.47 37.45 -31.44
N TRP A 182 -0.22 37.09 -31.79
CA TRP A 182 0.10 36.33 -33.00
C TRP A 182 -0.54 34.93 -33.07
N ILE A 183 -1.02 34.36 -31.95
CA ILE A 183 -1.75 33.08 -31.94
C ILE A 183 -3.20 33.28 -32.45
N VAL A 184 -3.80 34.44 -32.15
CA VAL A 184 -5.21 34.77 -32.42
C VAL A 184 -5.36 35.59 -33.71
N ASP A 185 -4.28 36.22 -34.17
CA ASP A 185 -4.14 36.89 -35.47
C ASP A 185 -4.77 36.10 -36.63
N GLN A 186 -5.54 36.78 -37.49
CA GLN A 186 -6.25 36.18 -38.62
C GLN A 186 -5.37 35.38 -39.60
N LYS A 187 -4.06 35.63 -39.61
CA LYS A 187 -3.07 34.91 -40.44
C LYS A 187 -2.74 33.51 -39.90
N ASN A 188 -2.78 33.35 -38.57
CA ASN A 188 -2.34 32.14 -37.88
C ASN A 188 -3.51 31.37 -37.25
N SER A 189 -4.61 32.04 -36.91
CA SER A 189 -5.77 31.44 -36.26
C SER A 189 -6.34 30.24 -37.02
N ILE A 190 -6.30 30.25 -38.36
CA ILE A 190 -6.73 29.12 -39.18
C ILE A 190 -5.81 27.88 -39.03
N LEU A 191 -4.51 28.08 -38.82
CA LEU A 191 -3.54 27.01 -38.55
C LEU A 191 -3.68 26.50 -37.11
N VAL A 192 -3.88 27.41 -36.14
CA VAL A 192 -4.12 27.06 -34.73
C VAL A 192 -5.42 26.25 -34.59
N LEU A 193 -6.50 26.68 -35.26
CA LEU A 193 -7.77 25.95 -35.32
C LEU A 193 -7.63 24.59 -36.00
N PHE A 194 -6.85 24.49 -37.09
CA PHE A 194 -6.57 23.21 -37.74
C PHE A 194 -5.78 22.25 -36.83
N VAL A 195 -4.74 22.74 -36.14
CA VAL A 195 -3.97 21.94 -35.17
C VAL A 195 -4.83 21.51 -33.98
N TYR A 196 -5.70 22.39 -33.48
CA TYR A 196 -6.66 22.06 -32.43
C TYR A 196 -7.67 21.00 -32.90
N GLY A 197 -8.24 21.16 -34.09
CA GLY A 197 -9.14 20.18 -34.70
C GLY A 197 -8.46 18.82 -34.91
N LEU A 198 -7.22 18.79 -35.39
CA LEU A 198 -6.42 17.57 -35.53
C LEU A 198 -6.14 16.93 -34.16
N ALA A 199 -5.85 17.72 -33.13
CA ALA A 199 -5.63 17.21 -31.77
C ALA A 199 -6.89 16.56 -31.17
N PHE A 200 -8.06 17.21 -31.30
CA PHE A 200 -9.30 16.73 -30.69
C PHE A 200 -10.10 15.72 -31.53
N MET A 201 -10.04 15.78 -32.86
CA MET A 201 -10.78 14.87 -33.75
C MET A 201 -9.96 13.68 -34.25
N VAL A 202 -8.62 13.76 -34.20
CA VAL A 202 -7.74 12.65 -34.65
C VAL A 202 -6.89 12.12 -33.50
N ILE A 203 -6.04 12.96 -32.88
CA ILE A 203 -5.08 12.45 -31.89
C ILE A 203 -5.79 11.90 -30.65
N LEU A 204 -6.74 12.64 -30.07
CA LEU A 204 -7.46 12.20 -28.88
C LEU A 204 -8.26 10.90 -29.12
N PRO A 205 -9.12 10.77 -30.16
CA PRO A 205 -9.81 9.51 -30.45
C PRO A 205 -8.87 8.35 -30.77
N VAL A 206 -7.77 8.58 -31.51
CA VAL A 206 -6.78 7.53 -31.81
C VAL A 206 -6.03 7.08 -30.56
N VAL A 207 -5.65 8.00 -29.66
CA VAL A 207 -4.96 7.67 -28.40
C VAL A 207 -5.89 6.98 -27.42
N VAL A 208 -7.08 7.53 -27.17
CA VAL A 208 -8.09 6.95 -26.26
C VAL A 208 -8.56 5.60 -26.79
N GLY A 209 -8.87 5.48 -28.08
CA GLY A 209 -9.23 4.21 -28.72
C GLY A 209 -8.10 3.18 -28.65
N SER A 210 -6.85 3.55 -28.98
CA SER A 210 -5.70 2.64 -28.89
C SER A 210 -5.40 2.18 -27.46
N TRP A 211 -5.64 3.03 -26.46
CA TRP A 211 -5.55 2.67 -25.06
C TRP A 211 -6.69 1.72 -24.67
N TRP A 212 -7.94 2.06 -25.01
CA TRP A 212 -9.13 1.29 -24.66
C TRP A 212 -9.11 -0.10 -25.31
N TYR A 213 -8.94 -0.20 -26.63
CA TYR A 213 -8.81 -1.48 -27.36
C TYR A 213 -7.61 -2.34 -26.93
N ARG A 214 -6.64 -1.78 -26.20
CA ARG A 214 -5.55 -2.51 -25.56
C ARG A 214 -5.89 -2.93 -24.14
N SER A 215 -6.61 -2.08 -23.39
CA SER A 215 -7.02 -2.31 -22.01
C SER A 215 -8.09 -3.41 -21.90
N ILE A 216 -9.17 -3.34 -22.70
CA ILE A 216 -10.31 -4.28 -22.67
C ILE A 216 -9.98 -5.74 -23.01
N ARG A 217 -8.71 -6.04 -23.34
CA ARG A 217 -8.23 -7.41 -23.58
C ARG A 217 -7.84 -8.14 -22.29
N TYR A 218 -7.71 -7.41 -21.19
CA TYR A 218 -7.22 -7.91 -19.92
C TYR A 218 -8.29 -7.89 -18.83
N SER A 219 -8.28 -8.92 -17.99
CA SER A 219 -8.91 -8.99 -16.67
C SER A 219 -8.31 -7.93 -15.73
N GLY A 220 -8.96 -7.66 -14.60
CA GLY A 220 -8.45 -6.76 -13.56
C GLY A 220 -7.03 -7.13 -13.11
N ASP A 221 -6.76 -8.43 -12.94
CA ASP A 221 -5.45 -8.99 -12.60
C ASP A 221 -4.44 -9.05 -13.79
N GLN A 222 -4.65 -8.25 -14.84
CA GLN A 222 -3.73 -8.03 -15.97
C GLN A 222 -3.40 -9.29 -16.80
N ILE A 223 -4.35 -10.21 -16.89
CA ILE A 223 -4.31 -11.48 -17.65
C ILE A 223 -5.32 -11.44 -18.78
N LEU A 224 -5.04 -12.07 -19.93
CA LEU A 224 -5.90 -11.98 -21.10
C LEU A 224 -7.25 -12.65 -20.82
N ILE A 225 -8.35 -11.97 -21.13
CA ILE A 225 -9.73 -12.49 -20.95
C ILE A 225 -9.91 -13.84 -21.69
N ARG A 226 -9.24 -14.03 -22.83
CA ARG A 226 -9.23 -15.29 -23.57
C ARG A 226 -8.64 -16.46 -22.77
N THR A 227 -7.69 -16.20 -21.87
CA THR A 227 -7.17 -17.22 -20.94
C THR A 227 -8.16 -17.52 -19.83
N THR A 228 -8.80 -16.50 -19.26
CA THR A 228 -9.91 -16.68 -18.29
C THR A 228 -11.02 -17.54 -18.91
N GLN A 229 -11.42 -17.28 -20.16
CA GLN A 229 -12.37 -18.11 -20.92
C GLN A 229 -11.91 -19.57 -21.10
N ILE A 230 -10.63 -19.80 -21.44
CA ILE A 230 -10.04 -21.15 -21.55
C ILE A 230 -10.10 -21.88 -20.20
N TYR A 231 -9.80 -21.19 -19.09
CA TYR A 231 -9.89 -21.76 -17.74
C TYR A 231 -11.34 -22.08 -17.37
N THR A 232 -12.28 -21.16 -17.57
CA THR A 232 -13.71 -21.37 -17.31
C THR A 232 -14.23 -22.60 -18.07
N TYR A 233 -13.90 -22.73 -19.36
CA TYR A 233 -14.28 -23.90 -20.17
C TYR A 233 -13.71 -25.22 -19.61
N PHE A 234 -12.42 -25.29 -19.27
CA PHE A 234 -11.83 -26.54 -18.78
C PHE A 234 -12.19 -26.88 -17.34
N VAL A 235 -12.36 -25.88 -16.46
CA VAL A 235 -12.85 -26.08 -15.08
C VAL A 235 -14.28 -26.63 -15.12
N TYR A 236 -15.17 -26.03 -15.91
CA TYR A 236 -16.54 -26.50 -16.10
C TYR A 236 -16.58 -27.92 -16.70
N LYS A 237 -15.83 -28.16 -17.78
CA LYS A 237 -15.77 -29.48 -18.45
C LYS A 237 -15.17 -30.59 -17.57
N THR A 238 -14.27 -30.26 -16.65
CA THR A 238 -13.59 -31.27 -15.80
C THR A 238 -13.63 -30.92 -14.32
N ARG A 239 -14.79 -31.17 -13.67
CA ARG A 239 -15.07 -30.98 -12.23
C ARG A 239 -13.93 -31.36 -11.28
N ASN A 240 -13.20 -32.44 -11.57
CA ASN A 240 -12.06 -32.89 -10.76
C ASN A 240 -10.79 -32.99 -11.62
N MET A 241 -9.92 -31.97 -11.53
CA MET A 241 -8.66 -31.94 -12.27
C MET A 241 -7.51 -32.52 -11.46
N ASP A 242 -6.84 -33.52 -12.02
CA ASP A 242 -5.57 -34.02 -11.49
C ASP A 242 -4.43 -33.04 -11.80
N MET A 243 -3.30 -33.19 -11.09
CA MET A 243 -2.12 -32.34 -11.28
C MET A 243 -1.63 -32.33 -12.74
N LYS A 244 -1.77 -33.44 -13.50
CA LYS A 244 -1.37 -33.50 -14.91
C LYS A 244 -2.33 -32.71 -15.81
N ARG A 245 -3.65 -32.74 -15.55
CA ARG A 245 -4.63 -31.90 -16.25
C ARG A 245 -4.44 -30.42 -15.93
N LEU A 246 -4.19 -30.05 -14.68
CA LEU A 246 -3.91 -28.65 -14.30
C LEU A 246 -2.68 -28.10 -15.02
N ILE A 247 -1.57 -28.85 -15.06
CA ILE A 247 -0.37 -28.45 -15.82
C ILE A 247 -0.65 -28.33 -17.33
N MET A 248 -1.56 -29.15 -17.89
CA MET A 248 -2.00 -28.97 -19.28
C MET A 248 -2.82 -27.69 -19.46
N VAL A 249 -3.80 -27.42 -18.59
CA VAL A 249 -4.69 -26.25 -18.69
C VAL A 249 -3.90 -24.96 -18.49
N LEU A 250 -3.02 -24.89 -17.48
CA LEU A 250 -2.08 -23.78 -17.27
C LEU A 250 -1.26 -23.51 -18.55
N ALA A 251 -0.68 -24.56 -19.14
CA ALA A 251 0.08 -24.45 -20.38
C ALA A 251 -0.77 -24.10 -21.61
N GLY A 252 -2.10 -24.15 -21.54
CA GLY A 252 -3.01 -23.73 -22.62
C GLY A 252 -3.23 -22.21 -22.71
N ALA A 253 -2.74 -21.45 -21.73
CA ALA A 253 -2.91 -20.00 -21.61
C ALA A 253 -2.46 -19.21 -22.85
N SER A 254 -3.24 -18.21 -23.26
CA SER A 254 -2.97 -17.36 -24.43
C SER A 254 -1.76 -16.41 -24.22
N GLU A 255 -1.30 -16.22 -22.98
CA GLU A 255 -0.06 -15.51 -22.63
C GLU A 255 1.18 -16.19 -23.21
N PHE A 256 1.10 -17.50 -23.48
CA PHE A 256 2.15 -18.29 -24.10
C PHE A 256 1.98 -18.43 -25.62
N ASP A 257 0.90 -17.88 -26.20
CA ASP A 257 0.63 -17.91 -27.64
C ASP A 257 1.21 -16.65 -28.33
N PRO A 258 2.21 -16.78 -29.23
CA PRO A 258 2.79 -15.66 -29.96
C PRO A 258 1.78 -14.85 -30.79
N GLN A 259 0.60 -15.40 -31.10
CA GLN A 259 -0.47 -14.69 -31.82
C GLN A 259 -1.11 -13.59 -30.95
N TYR A 260 -1.20 -13.82 -29.64
CA TYR A 260 -1.89 -12.93 -28.70
C TYR A 260 -0.91 -12.14 -27.84
N ASN A 261 0.26 -12.71 -27.53
CA ASN A 261 1.29 -12.06 -26.74
C ASN A 261 2.64 -12.02 -27.49
N LYS A 262 3.12 -10.81 -27.80
CA LYS A 262 4.39 -10.58 -28.51
C LYS A 262 5.64 -10.95 -27.70
N ASP A 263 5.52 -11.11 -26.37
CA ASP A 263 6.62 -11.57 -25.53
C ASP A 263 6.86 -13.09 -25.69
N ALA A 264 5.87 -13.86 -26.13
CA ALA A 264 5.97 -15.30 -26.30
C ALA A 264 6.70 -15.65 -27.61
N THR A 265 7.82 -16.36 -27.52
CA THR A 265 8.66 -16.67 -28.68
C THR A 265 8.46 -18.11 -29.17
N SER A 266 8.28 -18.29 -30.49
CA SER A 266 8.25 -19.58 -31.18
C SER A 266 9.37 -19.61 -32.23
N ARG A 267 10.17 -20.67 -32.25
CA ARG A 267 11.38 -20.79 -33.09
C ARG A 267 11.37 -22.12 -33.85
N PRO A 268 11.81 -22.19 -35.11
CA PRO A 268 11.87 -23.46 -35.85
C PRO A 268 12.68 -24.57 -35.15
N ALA A 269 13.67 -24.20 -34.33
CA ALA A 269 14.47 -25.11 -33.51
C ALA A 269 13.66 -25.84 -32.41
N ASP A 270 12.53 -25.26 -31.97
CA ASP A 270 11.66 -25.84 -30.93
C ASP A 270 11.10 -27.19 -31.40
N ASN A 271 10.86 -27.36 -32.71
CA ASN A 271 10.42 -28.60 -33.34
C ASN A 271 11.43 -29.76 -33.22
N ILE A 272 12.69 -29.47 -32.87
CA ILE A 272 13.74 -30.48 -32.65
C ILE A 272 13.99 -30.67 -31.15
N GLN A 273 14.10 -29.57 -30.39
CA GLN A 273 14.45 -29.60 -28.97
C GLN A 273 13.29 -30.05 -28.06
N ILE A 274 12.05 -29.64 -28.34
CA ILE A 274 10.89 -30.05 -27.54
C ILE A 274 10.63 -31.57 -27.65
N PRO A 275 10.70 -32.21 -28.85
CA PRO A 275 10.65 -33.68 -28.96
C PRO A 275 11.88 -34.44 -28.42
N GLN A 276 13.00 -33.77 -28.11
CA GLN A 276 14.08 -34.36 -27.30
C GLN A 276 13.67 -34.39 -25.82
N LEU A 277 13.32 -33.23 -25.26
CA LEU A 277 12.87 -33.10 -23.86
C LEU A 277 11.65 -33.99 -23.54
N ILE A 278 10.69 -34.15 -24.46
CA ILE A 278 9.53 -35.06 -24.28
C ILE A 278 9.98 -36.52 -24.07
N ARG A 279 11.04 -36.97 -24.75
CA ARG A 279 11.57 -38.34 -24.60
C ARG A 279 12.34 -38.52 -23.29
N GLU A 280 13.01 -37.48 -22.81
CA GLU A 280 13.77 -37.49 -21.56
C GLU A 280 12.86 -37.42 -20.32
N ILE A 281 11.82 -36.57 -20.34
CA ILE A 281 10.82 -36.46 -19.26
C ILE A 281 9.96 -37.73 -19.19
N GLY A 282 9.58 -38.27 -20.36
CA GLY A 282 8.64 -39.40 -20.47
C GLY A 282 7.21 -39.06 -20.01
N GLY A 283 6.29 -40.02 -20.10
CA GLY A 283 4.94 -39.93 -19.53
C GLY A 283 3.99 -38.87 -20.12
N ILE A 284 4.44 -38.00 -21.03
CA ILE A 284 3.62 -36.98 -21.70
C ILE A 284 2.72 -37.67 -22.74
N ASN A 285 1.43 -37.81 -22.42
CA ASN A 285 0.46 -38.34 -23.36
C ASN A 285 0.12 -37.29 -24.44
N LEU A 286 0.59 -37.53 -25.66
CA LEU A 286 0.33 -36.72 -26.85
C LEU A 286 -0.96 -37.11 -27.61
N LYS A 287 -1.62 -38.22 -27.25
CA LYS A 287 -2.73 -38.80 -28.03
C LYS A 287 -4.11 -38.14 -27.79
N LYS A 288 -4.20 -37.08 -26.97
CA LYS A 288 -5.45 -36.38 -26.66
C LYS A 288 -5.55 -35.06 -27.43
N ASN A 289 -6.19 -35.08 -28.60
CA ASN A 289 -6.45 -33.90 -29.41
C ASN A 289 -7.60 -33.05 -28.82
N GLU A 290 -7.30 -32.26 -27.79
CA GLU A 290 -8.16 -31.20 -27.27
C GLU A 290 -7.46 -29.84 -27.47
N PRO A 291 -7.84 -29.02 -28.47
CA PRO A 291 -7.31 -27.66 -28.57
C PRO A 291 -7.79 -26.79 -27.39
N PRO A 292 -7.02 -25.78 -26.95
CA PRO A 292 -5.67 -25.43 -27.38
C PRO A 292 -4.53 -26.29 -26.75
N LEU A 293 -4.85 -27.30 -25.93
CA LEU A 293 -3.87 -28.08 -25.15
C LEU A 293 -2.89 -28.92 -25.98
N THR A 294 -3.10 -29.01 -27.30
CA THR A 294 -2.21 -29.64 -28.28
C THR A 294 -1.54 -28.66 -29.24
N CYS A 295 -1.79 -27.36 -29.13
CA CYS A 295 -1.11 -26.35 -29.94
C CYS A 295 0.40 -26.34 -29.64
N PRO A 296 1.29 -26.08 -30.63
CA PRO A 296 2.75 -26.15 -30.42
C PRO A 296 3.26 -25.28 -29.27
N TYR A 297 2.69 -24.08 -29.09
CA TYR A 297 3.04 -23.19 -27.98
C TYR A 297 2.68 -23.82 -26.62
N SER A 298 1.52 -24.47 -26.52
CA SER A 298 1.04 -25.12 -25.30
C SER A 298 1.86 -26.36 -24.98
N LEU A 299 2.23 -27.14 -25.99
CA LEU A 299 3.15 -28.28 -25.81
C LEU A 299 4.54 -27.80 -25.36
N LYS A 300 5.09 -26.73 -25.94
CA LYS A 300 6.34 -26.09 -25.50
C LYS A 300 6.24 -25.65 -24.03
N ALA A 301 5.19 -24.90 -23.67
CA ALA A 301 4.99 -24.42 -22.30
C ALA A 301 4.86 -25.57 -21.29
N ARG A 302 4.07 -26.60 -21.62
CA ARG A 302 3.90 -27.81 -20.80
C ARG A 302 5.22 -28.55 -20.57
N VAL A 303 6.04 -28.70 -21.60
CA VAL A 303 7.33 -29.40 -21.52
C VAL A 303 8.33 -28.62 -20.67
N LEU A 304 8.40 -27.29 -20.82
CA LEU A 304 9.29 -26.43 -20.04
C LEU A 304 8.86 -26.28 -18.58
N LEU A 305 7.56 -26.35 -18.28
CA LEU A 305 7.05 -26.48 -16.90
C LEU A 305 7.43 -27.85 -16.31
N LEU A 306 7.22 -28.94 -17.04
CA LEU A 306 7.53 -30.29 -16.54
C LEU A 306 9.03 -30.52 -16.31
N SER A 307 9.91 -29.97 -17.17
CA SER A 307 11.36 -30.05 -16.94
C SER A 307 11.82 -29.23 -15.74
N HIS A 308 11.21 -28.06 -15.48
CA HIS A 308 11.45 -27.25 -14.27
C HIS A 308 11.05 -28.02 -13.00
N LEU A 309 9.83 -28.57 -12.97
CA LEU A 309 9.34 -29.37 -11.83
C LEU A 309 10.20 -30.63 -11.60
N ALA A 310 10.76 -31.21 -12.67
CA ALA A 310 11.70 -32.33 -12.63
C ALA A 310 13.17 -31.93 -12.35
N ARG A 311 13.48 -30.63 -12.22
CA ARG A 311 14.83 -30.07 -12.05
C ARG A 311 15.83 -30.47 -13.15
N MET A 312 15.34 -30.72 -14.37
CA MET A 312 16.16 -31.08 -15.52
C MET A 312 16.84 -29.86 -16.14
N LYS A 313 18.09 -29.99 -16.59
CA LYS A 313 18.79 -28.92 -17.32
C LYS A 313 18.21 -28.78 -18.73
N VAL A 314 17.70 -27.59 -19.05
CA VAL A 314 17.18 -27.21 -20.37
C VAL A 314 18.32 -26.58 -21.22
N PRO A 315 18.31 -26.68 -22.57
CA PRO A 315 19.26 -25.96 -23.41
C PRO A 315 19.15 -24.44 -23.26
N GLU A 316 20.27 -23.72 -23.34
CA GLU A 316 20.36 -22.27 -23.09
C GLU A 316 19.37 -21.46 -23.95
N VAL A 317 19.14 -21.89 -25.20
CA VAL A 317 18.15 -21.30 -26.12
C VAL A 317 16.74 -21.30 -25.52
N LEU A 318 16.34 -22.38 -24.83
CA LEU A 318 15.03 -22.54 -24.21
C LEU A 318 14.99 -22.09 -22.74
N GLU A 319 16.12 -21.71 -22.14
CA GLU A 319 16.15 -21.23 -20.75
C GLU A 319 15.41 -19.89 -20.62
N GLU A 320 15.56 -18.98 -21.59
CA GLU A 320 14.81 -17.72 -21.62
C GLU A 320 13.30 -17.94 -21.68
N ASP A 321 12.85 -18.86 -22.54
CA ASP A 321 11.45 -19.22 -22.70
C ASP A 321 10.89 -19.84 -21.41
N GLN A 322 11.64 -20.76 -20.79
CA GLN A 322 11.29 -21.35 -19.49
C GLN A 322 11.19 -20.27 -18.40
N GLN A 323 12.17 -19.37 -18.32
CA GLN A 323 12.15 -18.24 -17.38
C GLN A 323 10.99 -17.26 -17.65
N PHE A 324 10.51 -17.13 -18.89
CA PHE A 324 9.33 -16.31 -19.21
C PHE A 324 8.04 -16.99 -18.73
N ILE A 325 7.87 -18.28 -19.05
CA ILE A 325 6.72 -19.09 -18.62
C ILE A 325 6.58 -19.10 -17.09
N LEU A 326 7.70 -19.28 -16.37
CA LEU A 326 7.70 -19.33 -14.91
C LEU A 326 7.28 -18.00 -14.27
N LYS A 327 7.60 -16.84 -14.86
CA LYS A 327 7.21 -15.53 -14.32
C LYS A 327 5.70 -15.27 -14.41
N LYS A 328 5.08 -15.68 -15.53
CA LYS A 328 3.63 -15.54 -15.73
C LYS A 328 2.83 -16.57 -14.90
N SER A 329 3.41 -17.74 -14.62
CA SER A 329 2.68 -18.88 -14.05
C SER A 329 1.97 -18.61 -12.71
N PRO A 330 2.54 -17.92 -11.70
CA PRO A 330 1.84 -17.64 -10.43
C PRO A 330 0.58 -16.77 -10.60
N ALA A 331 0.63 -15.75 -11.46
CA ALA A 331 -0.54 -14.90 -11.74
C ALA A 331 -1.63 -15.69 -12.49
N LEU A 332 -1.23 -16.51 -13.47
CA LEU A 332 -2.13 -17.42 -14.19
C LEU A 332 -2.79 -18.47 -13.26
N LEU A 333 -2.05 -18.96 -12.26
CA LEU A 333 -2.58 -19.86 -11.24
C LEU A 333 -3.56 -19.14 -10.30
N GLN A 334 -3.31 -17.87 -9.95
CA GLN A 334 -4.28 -17.06 -9.21
C GLN A 334 -5.57 -16.84 -9.99
N GLU A 335 -5.52 -16.51 -11.29
CA GLU A 335 -6.74 -16.40 -12.10
C GLU A 335 -7.47 -17.74 -12.26
N MET A 336 -6.76 -18.87 -12.37
CA MET A 336 -7.39 -20.18 -12.35
C MET A 336 -8.03 -20.52 -10.99
N ILE A 337 -7.45 -20.04 -9.88
CA ILE A 337 -8.08 -20.09 -8.53
C ILE A 337 -9.34 -19.22 -8.50
N ASN A 338 -9.27 -17.96 -8.95
CA ASN A 338 -10.39 -17.03 -9.01
C ASN A 338 -11.57 -17.64 -9.78
N VAL A 339 -11.33 -18.18 -10.98
CA VAL A 339 -12.32 -18.86 -11.83
C VAL A 339 -12.93 -20.09 -11.15
N ILE A 340 -12.11 -20.95 -10.52
CA ILE A 340 -12.62 -22.13 -9.78
C ILE A 340 -13.54 -21.67 -8.64
N CYS A 341 -13.18 -20.64 -7.90
CA CYS A 341 -13.99 -20.12 -6.79
C CYS A 341 -15.29 -19.47 -7.26
N GLN A 342 -15.26 -18.65 -8.31
CA GLN A 342 -16.47 -18.07 -8.92
C GLN A 342 -17.45 -19.16 -9.38
N LEU A 343 -16.96 -20.22 -10.03
CA LEU A 343 -17.80 -21.33 -10.48
C LEU A 343 -18.34 -22.18 -9.31
N ILE A 344 -17.63 -22.29 -8.18
CA ILE A 344 -18.17 -22.94 -6.96
C ILE A 344 -19.26 -22.07 -6.33
N ILE A 345 -19.11 -20.75 -6.28
CA ILE A 345 -20.11 -19.82 -5.72
C ILE A 345 -21.37 -19.79 -6.58
N MET A 346 -21.22 -19.71 -7.91
CA MET A 346 -22.35 -19.76 -8.86
C MET A 346 -23.12 -21.10 -8.80
N ALA A 347 -22.47 -22.19 -8.40
CA ALA A 347 -23.12 -23.47 -8.15
C ALA A 347 -23.94 -23.52 -6.85
N ARG A 348 -23.71 -22.58 -5.92
CA ARG A 348 -24.43 -22.47 -4.65
C ARG A 348 -25.64 -21.53 -4.75
N SER A 349 -25.61 -20.55 -5.65
CA SER A 349 -26.70 -19.60 -5.86
C SER A 349 -27.75 -20.05 -6.88
N ARG A 350 -27.47 -21.08 -7.70
CA ARG A 350 -28.46 -21.72 -8.58
C ARG A 350 -29.05 -22.97 -7.93
N GLU A 351 -30.36 -23.03 -7.79
CA GLU A 351 -31.08 -24.24 -7.37
C GLU A 351 -31.17 -25.31 -8.49
N GLU A 352 -30.86 -24.92 -9.73
CA GLU A 352 -30.87 -25.78 -10.91
C GLU A 352 -29.83 -26.92 -10.80
N ARG A 353 -30.33 -28.15 -10.60
CA ARG A 353 -29.55 -29.38 -10.33
C ARG A 353 -28.52 -29.80 -11.40
N GLU A 354 -28.47 -29.11 -12.54
CA GLU A 354 -27.56 -29.44 -13.64
C GLU A 354 -26.15 -28.89 -13.44
N PHE A 355 -25.99 -27.72 -12.82
CA PHE A 355 -24.66 -27.11 -12.64
C PHE A 355 -23.90 -27.78 -11.47
N ARG A 356 -22.90 -28.61 -11.78
CA ARG A 356 -22.12 -29.34 -10.78
C ARG A 356 -20.82 -28.62 -10.42
N ALA A 357 -20.78 -28.03 -9.21
CA ALA A 357 -19.63 -27.33 -8.65
C ALA A 357 -18.29 -28.06 -8.84
N PRO A 358 -17.20 -27.36 -9.23
CA PRO A 358 -15.83 -27.88 -9.20
C PRO A 358 -15.46 -28.50 -7.84
N SER A 359 -14.58 -29.50 -7.84
CA SER A 359 -14.13 -30.13 -6.58
C SER A 359 -13.17 -29.21 -5.80
N LEU A 360 -13.29 -29.22 -4.47
CA LEU A 360 -12.28 -28.63 -3.58
C LEU A 360 -10.87 -29.16 -3.88
N GLY A 361 -10.76 -30.45 -4.24
CA GLY A 361 -9.50 -31.06 -4.68
C GLY A 361 -8.86 -30.38 -5.91
N SER A 362 -9.65 -29.81 -6.84
CA SER A 362 -9.11 -29.06 -7.99
C SER A 362 -8.54 -27.72 -7.57
N LEU A 363 -9.27 -26.97 -6.73
CA LEU A 363 -8.82 -25.72 -6.12
C LEU A 363 -7.51 -25.93 -5.34
N GLU A 364 -7.50 -26.95 -4.47
CA GLU A 364 -6.33 -27.34 -3.70
C GLU A 364 -5.12 -27.71 -4.55
N ASN A 365 -5.33 -28.47 -5.63
CA ASN A 365 -4.26 -28.86 -6.54
C ASN A 365 -3.71 -27.64 -7.31
N CYS A 366 -4.55 -26.64 -7.61
CA CYS A 366 -4.10 -25.38 -8.22
C CYS A 366 -3.18 -24.59 -7.28
N MET A 367 -3.58 -24.42 -6.01
CA MET A 367 -2.75 -23.80 -4.97
C MET A 367 -1.39 -24.53 -4.81
N LYS A 368 -1.43 -25.87 -4.73
CA LYS A 368 -0.23 -26.72 -4.66
C LYS A 368 0.65 -26.59 -5.92
N LEU A 369 0.07 -26.39 -7.10
CA LEU A 369 0.82 -26.17 -8.34
C LEU A 369 1.58 -24.82 -8.32
N SER A 370 1.11 -23.81 -7.60
CA SER A 370 1.86 -22.57 -7.40
C SER A 370 3.11 -22.80 -6.54
N GLN A 371 2.94 -23.41 -5.36
CA GLN A 371 4.07 -23.81 -4.49
C GLN A 371 5.12 -24.62 -5.26
N MET A 372 4.67 -25.62 -6.03
CA MET A 372 5.50 -26.47 -6.89
C MET A 372 6.25 -25.68 -7.96
N THR A 373 5.59 -24.70 -8.60
CA THR A 373 6.18 -23.85 -9.65
C THR A 373 7.19 -22.87 -9.08
N VAL A 374 6.91 -22.29 -7.91
CA VAL A 374 7.84 -21.40 -7.20
C VAL A 374 9.07 -22.16 -6.70
N GLN A 375 8.92 -23.36 -6.13
CA GLN A 375 10.04 -24.13 -5.55
C GLN A 375 10.76 -25.07 -6.53
N GLY A 376 10.22 -25.27 -7.74
CA GLY A 376 10.74 -26.21 -8.73
C GLY A 376 10.71 -27.64 -8.19
N LEU A 377 9.54 -28.12 -7.77
CA LEU A 377 9.36 -29.43 -7.14
C LEU A 377 8.10 -30.15 -7.62
N GLN A 378 8.15 -31.48 -7.69
CA GLN A 378 6.99 -32.33 -7.93
C GLN A 378 6.24 -32.64 -6.62
N GLN A 379 4.91 -32.73 -6.70
CA GLN A 379 3.98 -32.96 -5.58
C GLN A 379 4.37 -34.07 -4.59
N PHE A 380 5.06 -35.12 -5.05
CA PHE A 380 5.42 -36.30 -4.26
C PHE A 380 6.86 -36.28 -3.72
N LYS A 381 7.61 -35.19 -3.95
CA LYS A 381 8.98 -35.00 -3.45
C LYS A 381 8.93 -34.37 -2.04
N SER A 382 9.97 -34.59 -1.22
CA SER A 382 10.00 -34.06 0.15
C SER A 382 10.16 -32.53 0.17
N PRO A 383 9.44 -31.81 1.06
CA PRO A 383 9.65 -30.39 1.31
C PRO A 383 11.09 -30.00 1.63
N LEU A 384 11.90 -30.90 2.21
CA LEU A 384 13.31 -30.65 2.55
C LEU A 384 14.18 -30.31 1.33
N LEU A 385 13.76 -30.70 0.11
CA LEU A 385 14.46 -30.37 -1.15
C LEU A 385 14.31 -28.89 -1.57
N GLN A 386 13.59 -28.08 -0.81
CA GLN A 386 13.61 -26.61 -0.92
C GLN A 386 14.94 -26.03 -0.41
N LEU A 387 15.59 -26.68 0.58
CA LEU A 387 16.81 -26.20 1.22
C LEU A 387 18.04 -26.39 0.30
N PRO A 388 19.06 -25.50 0.37
CA PRO A 388 20.29 -25.65 -0.39
C PRO A 388 21.06 -26.92 -0.01
N HIS A 389 21.87 -27.45 -0.94
CA HIS A 389 22.71 -28.67 -0.77
C HIS A 389 21.97 -29.97 -0.37
N ILE A 390 20.65 -29.96 -0.22
CA ILE A 390 19.85 -31.18 0.01
C ILE A 390 19.43 -31.74 -1.36
N GLU A 391 20.14 -32.77 -1.79
CA GLU A 391 19.91 -33.56 -3.00
C GLU A 391 19.22 -34.89 -2.65
N GLU A 392 18.63 -35.59 -3.62
CA GLU A 392 17.79 -36.77 -3.34
C GLU A 392 18.58 -37.95 -2.73
N ASP A 393 19.87 -38.09 -3.06
CA ASP A 393 20.76 -39.09 -2.47
C ASP A 393 21.09 -38.79 -0.98
N ASN A 394 21.11 -37.51 -0.63
CA ASN A 394 21.35 -37.03 0.73
C ASN A 394 20.05 -37.09 1.55
N LEU A 395 18.92 -36.72 0.96
CA LEU A 395 17.58 -36.75 1.56
C LEU A 395 17.24 -38.13 2.15
N ARG A 396 17.58 -39.22 1.46
CA ARG A 396 17.34 -40.59 1.95
C ARG A 396 18.02 -40.88 3.29
N ARG A 397 19.19 -40.27 3.55
CA ARG A 397 19.95 -40.40 4.81
C ARG A 397 19.38 -39.53 5.92
N VAL A 398 18.82 -38.37 5.56
CA VAL A 398 18.18 -37.42 6.49
C VAL A 398 16.82 -37.91 6.96
N SER A 399 15.90 -38.23 6.04
CA SER A 399 14.50 -38.52 6.38
C SER A 399 14.28 -39.92 6.99
N ASN A 400 15.09 -40.91 6.57
CA ASN A 400 15.06 -42.26 7.15
C ASN A 400 16.02 -42.44 8.33
N HIS A 401 16.45 -41.35 8.99
CA HIS A 401 17.40 -41.45 10.09
C HIS A 401 16.76 -42.14 11.31
N LYS A 402 17.38 -43.24 11.78
CA LYS A 402 16.78 -44.13 12.81
C LYS A 402 16.32 -43.42 14.09
N LYS A 403 17.02 -42.34 14.50
CA LYS A 403 16.69 -41.55 15.70
C LYS A 403 15.76 -40.35 15.42
N TYR A 404 15.74 -39.81 14.19
CA TYR A 404 15.04 -38.55 13.86
C TYR A 404 14.19 -38.75 12.60
N LYS A 405 12.87 -38.92 12.76
CA LYS A 405 11.93 -39.27 11.68
C LYS A 405 11.42 -38.02 10.92
N ILE A 406 12.35 -37.23 10.40
CA ILE A 406 12.11 -35.89 9.83
C ILE A 406 11.39 -36.00 8.48
N LYS A 407 10.26 -35.31 8.33
CA LYS A 407 9.45 -35.24 7.10
C LYS A 407 9.18 -33.81 6.65
N SER A 408 8.87 -32.91 7.59
CA SER A 408 8.62 -31.49 7.34
C SER A 408 9.88 -30.64 7.58
N ILE A 409 9.81 -29.35 7.23
CA ILE A 409 10.86 -28.37 7.58
C ILE A 409 10.78 -27.99 9.07
N GLN A 410 9.59 -27.98 9.65
CA GLN A 410 9.38 -27.75 11.09
C GLN A 410 10.03 -28.86 11.94
N ASP A 411 9.96 -30.12 11.48
CA ASP A 411 10.62 -31.28 12.12
C ASP A 411 12.15 -31.16 12.15
N LEU A 412 12.74 -30.36 11.24
CA LEU A 412 14.17 -30.07 11.21
C LEU A 412 14.52 -28.86 12.10
N VAL A 413 13.58 -27.92 12.26
CA VAL A 413 13.75 -26.71 13.07
C VAL A 413 13.82 -27.05 14.56
N SER A 414 12.88 -27.85 15.05
CA SER A 414 12.70 -28.24 16.46
C SER A 414 13.79 -29.16 17.03
N LEU A 415 14.81 -29.50 16.24
CA LEU A 415 15.97 -30.25 16.71
C LEU A 415 17.01 -29.33 17.34
N LYS A 416 17.56 -29.76 18.49
CA LYS A 416 18.72 -29.12 19.14
C LYS A 416 19.87 -28.94 18.14
N GLY A 417 20.63 -27.84 18.25
CA GLY A 417 21.67 -27.48 17.27
C GLY A 417 22.76 -28.54 17.05
N SER A 418 23.10 -29.29 18.11
CA SER A 418 23.95 -30.49 18.05
C SER A 418 23.40 -31.55 17.10
N ASP A 419 22.10 -31.81 17.21
CA ASP A 419 21.43 -32.93 16.57
C ASP A 419 21.16 -32.61 15.09
N ARG A 420 20.84 -31.34 14.78
CA ARG A 420 20.91 -30.81 13.40
C ARG A 420 22.28 -30.98 12.76
N ARG A 421 23.37 -30.65 13.48
CA ARG A 421 24.74 -30.79 12.91
C ARG A 421 25.17 -32.24 12.75
N ASN A 422 24.77 -33.14 13.66
CA ASN A 422 25.00 -34.58 13.55
C ASN A 422 24.24 -35.20 12.36
N LEU A 423 22.97 -34.80 12.16
CA LEU A 423 22.15 -35.19 11.01
C LEU A 423 22.76 -34.71 9.68
N LEU A 424 23.20 -33.45 9.63
CA LEU A 424 23.75 -32.80 8.44
C LEU A 424 25.29 -32.86 8.37
N HIS A 425 25.93 -33.84 9.03
CA HIS A 425 27.40 -33.95 9.10
C HIS A 425 28.10 -34.13 7.74
N PHE A 426 27.35 -34.49 6.69
CA PHE A 426 27.84 -34.60 5.31
C PHE A 426 28.05 -33.24 4.63
N LEU A 427 27.63 -32.14 5.26
CA LEU A 427 27.88 -30.78 4.81
C LEU A 427 29.17 -30.21 5.44
N GLU A 428 30.01 -29.62 4.60
CA GLU A 428 31.09 -28.71 5.01
C GLU A 428 30.53 -27.52 5.80
N ASP A 429 31.33 -26.91 6.68
CA ASP A 429 30.89 -25.81 7.54
C ASP A 429 30.16 -24.70 6.78
N LYS A 430 30.78 -24.16 5.70
CA LYS A 430 30.15 -23.12 4.86
C LYS A 430 28.81 -23.55 4.26
N LYS A 431 28.67 -24.83 3.89
CA LYS A 431 27.44 -25.38 3.32
C LYS A 431 26.36 -25.57 4.38
N TYR A 432 26.76 -25.97 5.58
CA TYR A 432 25.90 -26.05 6.75
C TYR A 432 25.41 -24.65 7.19
N ASP A 433 26.30 -23.67 7.24
CA ASP A 433 26.00 -22.28 7.61
C ASP A 433 25.00 -21.64 6.62
N GLU A 434 25.18 -21.87 5.32
CA GLU A 434 24.20 -21.48 4.28
C GLU A 434 22.84 -22.16 4.48
N VAL A 435 22.80 -23.45 4.83
CA VAL A 435 21.54 -24.16 5.11
C VAL A 435 20.87 -23.60 6.37
N MET A 436 21.62 -23.31 7.43
CA MET A 436 21.06 -22.71 8.66
C MET A 436 20.57 -21.28 8.43
N ALA A 437 21.29 -20.46 7.64
CA ALA A 437 20.87 -19.11 7.30
C ALA A 437 19.57 -19.09 6.47
N VAL A 438 19.42 -20.00 5.50
CA VAL A 438 18.17 -20.18 4.76
C VAL A 438 17.06 -20.76 5.65
N LEU A 439 17.36 -21.80 6.44
CA LEU A 439 16.37 -22.42 7.32
C LEU A 439 15.81 -21.42 8.35
N GLY A 440 16.64 -20.49 8.83
CA GLY A 440 16.21 -19.39 9.71
C GLY A 440 15.37 -18.32 9.01
N SER A 441 15.51 -18.12 7.69
CA SER A 441 14.72 -17.12 6.95
C SER A 441 13.34 -17.60 6.52
N PHE A 442 13.04 -18.89 6.64
CA PHE A 442 11.70 -19.43 6.36
C PHE A 442 10.66 -18.84 7.34
N PRO A 443 9.39 -18.66 6.90
CA PRO A 443 8.34 -18.09 7.74
C PRO A 443 7.77 -19.12 8.72
N TYR A 444 7.69 -18.74 9.98
CA TYR A 444 6.85 -19.39 10.98
C TYR A 444 5.60 -18.53 11.19
N VAL A 445 4.47 -18.96 10.63
CA VAL A 445 3.18 -18.29 10.83
C VAL A 445 2.38 -19.01 11.91
N THR A 446 1.71 -18.28 12.78
CA THR A 446 0.70 -18.76 13.72
C THR A 446 -0.64 -18.14 13.38
N MET A 447 -1.67 -18.98 13.32
CA MET A 447 -3.04 -18.62 12.89
C MET A 447 -4.01 -18.90 14.02
N ASP A 448 -4.55 -17.86 14.64
CA ASP A 448 -5.57 -17.98 15.69
C ASP A 448 -6.93 -17.49 15.19
N ILE A 449 -8.00 -18.10 15.70
CA ILE A 449 -9.33 -18.10 15.07
C ILE A 449 -10.37 -17.83 16.15
N LYS A 450 -11.22 -16.81 15.94
CA LYS A 450 -12.42 -16.52 16.73
C LYS A 450 -13.63 -16.45 15.79
N PRO A 451 -14.63 -17.34 15.88
CA PRO A 451 -15.94 -17.11 15.28
C PRO A 451 -16.74 -16.12 16.14
N GLN A 452 -17.46 -15.19 15.49
CA GLN A 452 -18.41 -14.29 16.13
C GLN A 452 -19.49 -13.84 15.14
N VAL A 453 -20.62 -13.37 15.65
CA VAL A 453 -21.51 -12.48 14.90
C VAL A 453 -21.10 -11.04 15.26
N LEU A 454 -21.11 -10.13 14.28
CA LEU A 454 -20.66 -8.74 14.49
C LEU A 454 -21.79 -7.77 14.82
N ASP A 455 -23.04 -8.21 14.66
CA ASP A 455 -24.23 -7.37 14.56
C ASP A 455 -25.37 -7.85 15.49
N ASP A 456 -25.15 -8.93 16.27
CA ASP A 456 -26.09 -9.47 17.28
C ASP A 456 -25.62 -9.11 18.70
N GLU A 457 -26.56 -8.85 19.63
CA GLU A 457 -26.29 -8.59 21.07
C GLU A 457 -25.50 -9.74 21.71
N ASP A 458 -25.91 -10.99 21.44
CA ASP A 458 -25.19 -12.19 21.85
C ASP A 458 -24.06 -12.51 20.85
N SER A 459 -22.97 -11.74 20.82
CA SER A 459 -21.89 -11.87 19.80
C SER A 459 -21.28 -13.28 19.61
N ASN A 460 -21.42 -14.16 20.63
CA ASN A 460 -20.99 -15.56 20.61
C ASN A 460 -22.08 -16.57 20.18
N ASN A 461 -23.34 -16.17 20.10
CA ASN A 461 -24.50 -17.03 19.81
C ASN A 461 -24.83 -16.99 18.32
N ILE A 462 -24.70 -18.12 17.63
CA ILE A 462 -24.79 -18.15 16.17
C ILE A 462 -26.15 -18.69 15.74
N THR A 463 -27.04 -17.80 15.31
CA THR A 463 -28.41 -18.15 14.90
C THR A 463 -28.48 -18.65 13.45
N VAL A 464 -29.51 -19.45 13.13
CA VAL A 464 -29.82 -19.86 11.74
C VAL A 464 -30.00 -18.63 10.86
N GLY A 465 -29.26 -18.57 9.74
CA GLY A 465 -29.32 -17.47 8.76
C GLY A 465 -28.35 -16.30 9.02
N SER A 466 -27.80 -16.16 10.23
CA SER A 466 -26.84 -15.10 10.59
C SER A 466 -25.59 -15.05 9.71
N LEU A 467 -24.95 -13.88 9.60
CA LEU A 467 -23.71 -13.70 8.85
C LEU A 467 -22.48 -13.96 9.74
N VAL A 468 -22.12 -15.23 9.90
CA VAL A 468 -20.94 -15.66 10.67
C VAL A 468 -19.68 -14.96 10.15
N THR A 469 -19.01 -14.23 11.04
CA THR A 469 -17.71 -13.63 10.77
C THR A 469 -16.65 -14.37 11.57
N VAL A 470 -15.74 -15.05 10.88
CA VAL A 470 -14.58 -15.69 11.51
C VAL A 470 -13.41 -14.73 11.42
N LEU A 471 -13.03 -14.13 12.56
CA LEU A 471 -11.79 -13.38 12.69
C LEU A 471 -10.63 -14.36 12.72
N VAL A 472 -9.65 -14.13 11.85
CA VAL A 472 -8.40 -14.90 11.82
C VAL A 472 -7.22 -13.96 12.01
N THR A 473 -6.54 -14.14 13.14
CA THR A 473 -5.33 -13.41 13.50
C THR A 473 -4.12 -14.20 13.02
N LEU A 474 -3.41 -13.66 12.01
CA LEU A 474 -2.16 -14.19 11.50
C LEU A 474 -0.99 -13.44 12.13
N THR A 475 -0.04 -14.17 12.70
CA THR A 475 1.22 -13.63 13.24
C THR A 475 2.39 -14.34 12.56
N ARG A 476 3.40 -13.60 12.10
CA ARG A 476 4.50 -14.09 11.26
C ARG A 476 5.84 -13.77 11.90
N GLN A 477 6.55 -14.82 12.31
CA GLN A 477 7.92 -14.77 12.84
C GLN A 477 8.87 -15.44 11.85
N THR A 478 10.17 -15.21 12.01
CA THR A 478 11.19 -16.04 11.35
C THR A 478 11.42 -17.34 12.10
N MET A 479 11.75 -18.42 11.39
CA MET A 479 12.23 -19.67 12.03
C MET A 479 13.51 -19.46 12.85
N ALA A 480 14.27 -18.38 12.61
CA ALA A 480 15.41 -17.98 13.44
C ALA A 480 15.00 -17.62 14.88
N GLU A 481 13.92 -16.86 15.08
CA GLU A 481 13.40 -16.52 16.41
C GLU A 481 12.91 -17.76 17.16
N VAL A 482 12.37 -18.75 16.44
CA VAL A 482 11.95 -20.05 17.01
C VAL A 482 13.17 -20.80 17.54
N PHE A 483 14.30 -20.82 16.82
CA PHE A 483 15.52 -21.48 17.30
C PHE A 483 16.01 -20.94 18.65
N GLU A 484 15.96 -19.63 18.85
CA GLU A 484 16.48 -18.99 20.08
C GLU A 484 15.55 -19.23 21.27
N LYS A 485 14.23 -19.27 21.04
CA LYS A 485 13.22 -19.67 22.04
C LYS A 485 13.37 -21.14 22.42
N GLU A 486 13.43 -22.06 21.45
CA GLU A 486 13.58 -23.49 21.72
C GLU A 486 14.92 -23.82 22.39
N GLN A 487 16.02 -23.18 21.99
CA GLN A 487 17.34 -23.38 22.62
C GLN A 487 17.40 -22.84 24.05
N SER A 488 16.74 -21.72 24.36
CA SER A 488 16.70 -21.20 25.72
C SER A 488 15.81 -22.05 26.65
N ILE A 489 14.67 -22.57 26.16
CA ILE A 489 13.85 -23.55 26.89
C ILE A 489 14.64 -24.84 27.15
N CYS A 490 15.27 -25.42 26.11
CA CYS A 490 16.09 -26.62 26.24
C CYS A 490 17.29 -26.45 27.20
N ALA A 491 17.82 -25.23 27.34
CA ALA A 491 18.92 -24.92 28.25
C ALA A 491 18.45 -24.67 29.71
N ALA A 492 17.15 -24.42 29.91
CA ALA A 492 16.53 -24.41 31.24
C ALA A 492 16.22 -25.85 31.71
N GLU A 493 15.70 -26.70 30.82
CA GLU A 493 15.42 -28.12 31.11
C GLU A 493 16.66 -28.97 31.39
N GLU A 494 17.85 -28.55 30.95
CA GLU A 494 19.12 -29.23 31.23
C GLU A 494 19.77 -28.81 32.57
N GLN A 495 19.10 -27.98 33.39
CA GLN A 495 19.51 -27.74 34.78
C GLN A 495 18.91 -28.80 35.71
N PRO A 496 19.72 -29.54 36.49
CA PRO A 496 19.21 -30.50 37.46
C PRO A 496 18.54 -29.79 38.63
N THR A 497 17.43 -30.35 39.12
CA THR A 497 16.78 -29.94 40.38
C THR A 497 17.63 -30.39 41.57
N GLU A 498 18.52 -29.53 42.06
CA GLU A 498 19.18 -29.72 43.36
C GLU A 498 18.37 -29.07 44.49
N ASP A 499 17.60 -29.87 45.22
CA ASP A 499 17.15 -29.52 46.57
C ASP A 499 18.37 -29.45 47.51
N GLY A 500 18.49 -28.41 48.35
CA GLY A 500 19.52 -28.44 49.42
C GLY A 500 20.21 -27.14 49.84
N GLN A 501 19.47 -26.05 50.06
CA GLN A 501 19.72 -25.15 51.20
C GLN A 501 21.16 -24.57 51.44
N GLY A 502 21.58 -23.64 50.58
CA GLY A 502 22.12 -22.33 50.98
C GLY A 502 23.50 -22.18 51.66
N ASP A 503 24.36 -21.37 51.03
CA ASP A 503 24.96 -20.19 51.70
C ASP A 503 25.24 -19.07 50.65
N ALA A 504 25.41 -17.82 51.09
CA ALA A 504 25.33 -16.64 50.24
C ALA A 504 26.70 -16.03 49.87
N SER A 505 26.96 -15.82 48.57
CA SER A 505 27.98 -14.83 48.13
C SER A 505 27.68 -14.21 46.76
N LYS A 506 27.86 -12.88 46.65
CA LYS A 506 27.66 -12.10 45.42
C LYS A 506 28.96 -12.05 44.59
N VAL A 507 28.92 -12.40 43.30
CA VAL A 507 29.92 -11.95 42.31
C VAL A 507 29.23 -11.46 41.04
N LYS A 508 29.72 -10.35 40.48
CA LYS A 508 29.17 -9.69 39.28
C LYS A 508 29.68 -10.31 37.97
N SER A 509 28.97 -9.99 36.89
CA SER A 509 29.26 -10.38 35.51
C SER A 509 30.68 -10.08 35.04
N LYS A 510 31.16 -10.93 34.10
CA LYS A 510 32.19 -10.58 33.11
C LYS A 510 31.89 -11.23 31.77
N GLY A 511 31.42 -10.46 30.81
CA GLY A 511 31.67 -10.78 29.40
C GLY A 511 33.10 -10.39 29.02
N TRP A 512 33.73 -11.16 28.14
CA TRP A 512 34.66 -10.57 27.16
C TRP A 512 34.63 -11.35 25.84
N GLN A 513 34.86 -10.60 24.77
CA GLN A 513 34.84 -11.02 23.37
C GLN A 513 35.90 -12.08 23.00
N GLN A 514 35.62 -12.75 21.89
CA GLN A 514 36.53 -13.38 20.91
C GLN A 514 38.05 -13.25 21.12
N LYS A 515 38.77 -14.36 20.93
CA LYS A 515 40.16 -14.34 20.43
C LYS A 515 40.39 -15.40 19.35
N ASN A 516 40.83 -14.96 18.17
CA ASN A 516 41.30 -15.81 17.09
C ASN A 516 42.56 -16.59 17.51
N LYS A 517 42.71 -17.83 17.00
CA LYS A 517 43.96 -18.60 17.06
C LYS A 517 44.78 -18.35 15.79
N GLY A 518 45.94 -17.71 15.93
CA GLY A 518 47.05 -17.75 14.96
C GLY A 518 48.24 -18.51 15.55
N THR A 519 48.94 -19.32 14.76
CA THR A 519 49.84 -20.37 15.27
C THR A 519 51.34 -20.03 15.28
N LYS A 520 51.94 -20.26 16.46
CA LYS A 520 53.36 -20.49 16.80
C LYS A 520 54.41 -20.52 15.66
N LYS A 521 55.49 -19.73 15.83
CA LYS A 521 56.94 -20.09 15.85
C LYS A 521 57.79 -18.79 16.00
N ALA A 522 58.97 -18.75 16.62
CA ALA A 522 59.61 -19.62 17.63
C ALA A 522 60.81 -18.92 18.31
N SER A 523 61.12 -19.30 19.57
CA SER A 523 62.40 -19.06 20.29
C SER A 523 62.72 -17.59 20.69
N LYS A 524 63.59 -17.26 21.67
CA LYS A 524 64.37 -18.06 22.65
C LYS A 524 64.85 -17.16 23.83
N SER A 525 64.69 -17.60 25.10
CA SER A 525 65.44 -17.14 26.32
C SER A 525 65.38 -15.64 26.74
N LYS A 526 65.66 -15.20 27.99
CA LYS A 526 65.83 -15.82 29.33
C LYS A 526 65.60 -14.74 30.43
N LYS A 527 65.22 -15.16 31.66
CA LYS A 527 65.44 -14.55 33.02
C LYS A 527 66.04 -13.12 33.07
N LYS A 528 65.50 -12.11 33.78
CA LYS A 528 65.04 -12.08 35.20
C LYS A 528 64.19 -10.82 35.55
N LYS A 529 63.55 -10.82 36.74
CA LYS A 529 62.79 -9.74 37.44
C LYS A 529 63.53 -9.40 38.77
N PRO A 530 63.05 -8.51 39.69
CA PRO A 530 62.19 -7.30 39.62
C PRO A 530 62.68 -6.10 40.54
N LEU A 531 61.93 -4.98 40.61
CA LEU A 531 61.41 -4.24 41.83
C LEU A 531 60.98 -2.78 41.43
N LYS A 532 59.77 -2.28 41.78
CA LYS A 532 59.35 -1.39 42.92
C LYS A 532 60.09 -0.02 43.03
N LYS A 533 59.47 1.15 43.37
CA LYS A 533 58.06 1.62 43.57
C LYS A 533 58.03 3.16 43.81
N LYS A 534 57.01 3.90 43.28
CA LYS A 534 56.40 5.17 43.81
C LYS A 534 57.29 6.45 43.98
N PRO A 535 56.75 7.66 44.33
CA PRO A 535 55.41 8.27 44.17
C PRO A 535 55.40 9.74 43.58
N VAL A 536 54.22 10.40 43.48
CA VAL A 536 53.99 11.80 43.02
C VAL A 536 52.77 12.43 43.77
N PRO A 537 52.86 13.65 44.37
CA PRO A 537 52.01 14.85 44.05
C PRO A 537 52.77 16.18 44.40
N PRO A 538 52.19 17.37 44.80
CA PRO A 538 50.83 17.98 44.67
C PRO A 538 50.73 19.51 44.27
N SER A 539 49.54 19.95 43.83
CA SER A 539 48.91 21.31 44.06
C SER A 539 49.51 22.60 43.42
N LEU A 540 48.87 23.80 43.33
CA LEU A 540 47.62 24.41 43.90
C LEU A 540 46.94 25.45 42.93
N GLN A 541 46.22 26.51 43.40
CA GLN A 541 45.12 27.26 42.69
C GLN A 541 45.39 28.77 42.27
N PRO A 542 44.47 29.81 42.31
CA PRO A 542 43.71 30.33 41.13
C PRO A 542 43.52 31.88 40.94
N GLN A 543 42.69 32.28 39.94
CA GLN A 543 41.88 33.54 39.73
C GLN A 543 42.49 34.93 39.36
N LYS A 544 41.91 35.59 38.31
CA LYS A 544 41.18 36.91 38.37
C LYS A 544 40.64 37.48 37.01
N GLN A 545 39.50 38.21 37.07
CA GLN A 545 39.00 39.48 36.43
C GLN A 545 39.55 39.96 35.03
N GLN A 546 38.91 40.78 34.16
CA GLN A 546 37.61 41.50 33.92
C GLN A 546 37.63 41.92 32.39
N LYS A 547 36.59 42.06 31.54
CA LYS A 547 35.20 42.61 31.53
C LYS A 547 35.06 44.12 31.17
N GLN A 548 34.62 44.47 29.93
CA GLN A 548 33.75 45.61 29.46
C GLN A 548 33.64 45.55 27.90
N LYS A 549 32.55 45.85 27.13
CA LYS A 549 31.38 46.80 27.11
C LYS A 549 31.63 48.03 26.19
N GLN A 550 30.67 48.73 25.56
CA GLN A 550 29.17 48.77 25.53
C GLN A 550 28.70 49.37 24.14
N ALA A 551 27.54 49.02 23.55
CA ALA A 551 26.18 49.63 23.63
C ALA A 551 26.01 51.06 23.01
N ASN A 552 24.84 51.55 22.56
CA ASN A 552 23.45 51.18 22.88
C ASN A 552 22.36 51.65 21.87
N GLY A 553 21.15 51.06 21.97
CA GLY A 553 19.84 51.61 21.53
C GLY A 553 19.35 51.31 20.10
N VAL A 554 18.14 51.68 19.64
CA VAL A 554 16.79 52.04 20.21
C VAL A 554 15.87 52.34 18.98
N ALA A 555 14.57 52.03 18.85
CA ALA A 555 13.62 51.05 19.44
C ALA A 555 12.29 51.02 18.58
N ASN A 556 11.33 50.14 18.91
CA ASN A 556 9.91 50.07 18.42
C ASN A 556 9.66 49.65 16.93
N THR A 557 8.61 48.88 16.55
CA THR A 557 7.46 48.31 17.30
C THR A 557 6.79 47.10 16.58
N PHE A 558 6.03 46.30 17.37
CA PHE A 558 4.78 45.55 17.04
C PHE A 558 4.76 44.09 16.49
N LEU A 559 4.10 43.26 17.31
CA LEU A 559 3.34 41.99 17.10
C LEU A 559 4.02 40.65 16.74
N ASP A 560 3.25 39.60 17.10
CA ASP A 560 3.66 38.24 17.47
C ASP A 560 2.45 37.28 17.31
N ILE A 561 2.65 35.94 17.33
CA ILE A 561 1.69 34.81 17.52
C ILE A 561 2.20 33.54 16.80
N LEU A 562 2.27 32.34 17.40
CA LEU A 562 2.37 31.93 18.82
C LEU A 562 2.86 30.45 18.88
N GLU A 563 3.47 30.01 19.99
CA GLU A 563 3.96 28.62 20.17
C GLU A 563 3.54 27.99 21.52
N VAL A 564 3.31 26.66 21.48
CA VAL A 564 3.07 25.62 22.52
C VAL A 564 3.41 25.94 24.01
N VAL A 565 2.54 25.52 24.95
CA VAL A 565 2.83 24.71 26.20
C VAL A 565 1.54 24.56 27.06
N ALA A 566 1.54 23.67 28.08
CA ALA A 566 0.36 23.07 28.72
C ALA A 566 0.14 23.41 30.22
N LYS A 567 -1.02 22.93 30.74
CA LYS A 567 -1.41 22.62 32.15
C LYS A 567 -1.88 23.72 33.13
N GLU A 568 -3.15 23.56 33.53
CA GLU A 568 -3.72 23.49 34.92
C GLU A 568 -4.11 24.74 35.76
N GLU A 569 -5.21 24.51 36.53
CA GLU A 569 -5.77 25.20 37.73
C GLU A 569 -6.58 26.53 37.61
N GLU A 570 -7.90 26.44 37.92
CA GLU A 570 -8.86 27.30 38.70
C GLU A 570 -8.92 28.86 38.46
N GLU A 571 -9.94 29.67 38.79
CA GLU A 571 -11.15 29.71 39.69
C GLU A 571 -12.36 30.36 38.90
N GLU A 572 -13.59 30.79 39.32
CA GLU A 572 -14.55 30.72 40.46
C GLU A 572 -15.93 31.35 40.00
N VAL A 573 -16.99 31.43 40.85
CA VAL A 573 -18.21 32.31 40.81
C VAL A 573 -19.39 31.87 39.87
N SER A 574 -20.68 31.75 40.25
CA SER A 574 -21.51 31.85 41.50
C SER A 574 -22.79 30.95 41.35
N ASP A 575 -23.74 30.74 42.28
CA ASP A 575 -24.24 31.54 43.43
C ASP A 575 -24.90 30.72 44.58
N LYS A 576 -25.33 31.43 45.65
CA LYS A 576 -25.90 31.01 46.97
C LYS A 576 -27.06 29.99 46.93
N GLY A 577 -27.38 29.24 48.02
CA GLY A 577 -26.74 29.12 49.36
C GLY A 577 -27.76 28.89 50.51
N SER A 578 -27.25 28.45 51.69
CA SER A 578 -27.79 28.58 53.09
C SER A 578 -29.26 28.19 53.45
N GLU A 579 -29.63 27.73 54.67
CA GLU A 579 -28.91 27.47 55.94
C GLU A 579 -29.73 26.54 56.88
N SER A 580 -29.04 25.74 57.74
CA SER A 580 -29.31 25.36 59.17
C SER A 580 -30.75 25.00 59.69
N GLU A 581 -31.01 24.46 60.90
CA GLU A 581 -30.27 24.21 62.17
C GLU A 581 -30.48 22.78 62.74
N GLU A 582 -29.97 22.56 63.96
CA GLU A 582 -29.91 21.35 64.81
C GLU A 582 -31.29 20.86 65.35
N ASP A 583 -31.39 19.60 65.79
CA ASP A 583 -31.83 19.26 67.17
C ASP A 583 -31.50 17.80 67.58
N GLU A 584 -31.43 17.51 68.88
CA GLU A 584 -31.38 16.14 69.43
C GLU A 584 -32.79 15.67 69.88
N THR A 585 -33.08 14.36 69.80
CA THR A 585 -33.85 13.70 70.89
C THR A 585 -33.78 12.16 70.85
N ASN A 586 -33.71 11.55 72.04
CA ASN A 586 -33.98 10.12 72.22
C ASN A 586 -35.49 9.86 72.32
N ARG A 587 -36.01 8.78 71.70
CA ARG A 587 -36.76 7.72 72.42
C ARG A 587 -37.26 6.52 71.58
N ASP A 588 -37.13 5.35 72.20
CA ASP A 588 -38.09 4.23 72.27
C ASP A 588 -38.70 3.54 71.01
N SER A 589 -38.13 2.37 70.72
CA SER A 589 -38.85 1.06 70.62
C SER A 589 -39.47 0.55 69.29
N GLN A 590 -39.41 -0.79 69.15
CA GLN A 590 -40.19 -1.68 68.25
C GLN A 590 -39.86 -1.57 66.74
N SER A 591 -39.12 -2.52 66.14
CA SER A 591 -39.60 -3.79 65.51
C SER A 591 -40.34 -3.57 64.17
N GLU A 592 -40.08 -4.30 63.07
CA GLU A 592 -39.67 -5.70 62.93
C GLU A 592 -38.69 -5.97 61.75
N LYS A 593 -38.01 -7.14 61.81
CA LYS A 593 -37.53 -8.05 60.73
C LYS A 593 -36.70 -7.53 59.54
N ASP A 594 -35.67 -8.31 59.22
CA ASP A 594 -34.93 -8.31 57.96
C ASP A 594 -35.79 -8.76 56.77
N ASP A 595 -35.67 -8.06 55.64
CA ASP A 595 -35.84 -8.62 54.30
C ASP A 595 -35.09 -7.70 53.30
N GLY A 596 -33.96 -8.13 52.73
CA GLY A 596 -33.10 -7.21 51.97
C GLY A 596 -31.68 -7.65 51.57
N SER A 597 -31.32 -8.93 51.70
CA SER A 597 -29.99 -9.43 51.30
C SER A 597 -29.72 -9.37 49.79
N ASP A 598 -30.78 -9.42 48.98
CA ASP A 598 -30.67 -9.84 47.58
C ASP A 598 -30.40 -8.65 46.63
N ARG A 599 -30.56 -7.40 47.10
CA ARG A 599 -30.39 -6.20 46.25
C ARG A 599 -28.96 -5.71 46.11
N ASP A 600 -28.11 -5.94 47.10
CA ASP A 600 -26.70 -5.52 47.02
C ASP A 600 -25.87 -6.51 46.19
N SER A 601 -26.25 -7.80 46.15
CA SER A 601 -25.63 -8.79 45.25
C SER A 601 -25.90 -8.49 43.78
N ASP A 602 -27.13 -8.09 43.45
CA ASP A 602 -27.52 -7.72 42.08
C ASP A 602 -26.77 -6.45 41.66
N ARG A 603 -26.67 -5.47 42.56
CA ARG A 603 -25.97 -4.20 42.31
C ARG A 603 -24.45 -4.37 42.13
N GLU A 604 -23.81 -5.27 42.87
CA GLU A 604 -22.39 -5.64 42.64
C GLU A 604 -22.19 -6.45 41.35
N GLN A 605 -23.21 -7.15 40.84
CA GLN A 605 -23.17 -7.76 39.49
C GLN A 605 -23.35 -6.71 38.40
N ASP A 606 -24.37 -5.85 38.49
CA ASP A 606 -24.62 -4.77 37.53
C ASP A 606 -23.41 -3.84 37.38
N GLU A 607 -22.78 -3.43 38.50
CA GLU A 607 -21.58 -2.60 38.47
C GLU A 607 -20.36 -3.30 37.84
N LYS A 608 -20.39 -4.61 37.68
CA LYS A 608 -19.30 -5.41 37.11
C LYS A 608 -19.57 -5.73 35.65
N GLN A 609 -20.80 -6.15 35.34
CA GLN A 609 -21.36 -6.27 34.01
C GLN A 609 -21.09 -4.98 33.21
N ASN A 610 -21.55 -3.82 33.68
CA ASN A 610 -21.33 -2.52 33.02
C ASN A 610 -19.83 -2.17 32.81
N LYS A 611 -18.90 -2.66 33.64
CA LYS A 611 -17.46 -2.39 33.49
C LYS A 611 -16.81 -3.34 32.46
N ASP A 612 -17.28 -4.57 32.37
CA ASP A 612 -16.86 -5.51 31.33
C ASP A 612 -17.50 -5.11 29.98
N ASP A 613 -18.78 -4.73 29.95
CA ASP A 613 -19.50 -4.24 28.76
C ASP A 613 -18.86 -2.96 28.17
N GLU A 614 -18.50 -1.98 29.00
CA GLU A 614 -17.78 -0.75 28.58
C GLU A 614 -16.38 -1.10 28.02
N ALA A 615 -15.69 -2.08 28.59
CA ALA A 615 -14.40 -2.55 28.08
C ALA A 615 -14.55 -3.24 26.70
N GLU A 616 -15.58 -4.07 26.52
CA GLU A 616 -15.90 -4.67 25.21
C GLU A 616 -16.30 -3.61 24.19
N TRP A 617 -17.07 -2.58 24.57
CA TRP A 617 -17.40 -1.43 23.72
C TRP A 617 -16.15 -0.65 23.28
N GLN A 618 -15.19 -0.44 24.18
CA GLN A 618 -13.92 0.21 23.84
C GLN A 618 -13.03 -0.66 22.94
N GLU A 619 -13.00 -1.99 23.11
CA GLU A 619 -12.33 -2.89 22.16
C GLU A 619 -13.02 -2.88 20.79
N LEU A 620 -14.37 -2.87 20.76
CA LEU A 620 -15.17 -2.81 19.54
C LEU A 620 -14.92 -1.52 18.75
N GLN A 621 -15.02 -0.34 19.39
CA GLN A 621 -14.71 0.95 18.77
C GLN A 621 -13.26 0.99 18.24
N GLN A 622 -12.30 0.46 18.99
CA GLN A 622 -10.93 0.36 18.52
C GLN A 622 -10.79 -0.58 17.32
N SER A 623 -11.53 -1.69 17.28
CA SER A 623 -11.55 -2.60 16.12
C SER A 623 -12.10 -1.92 14.87
N ILE A 624 -13.18 -1.15 15.01
CA ILE A 624 -13.81 -0.38 13.92
C ILE A 624 -12.85 0.70 13.40
N GLN A 625 -12.26 1.52 14.28
CA GLN A 625 -11.29 2.55 13.86
C GLN A 625 -10.02 1.95 13.22
N ARG A 626 -9.55 0.78 13.68
CA ARG A 626 -8.45 0.04 13.03
C ARG A 626 -8.86 -0.45 11.64
N LYS A 627 -10.10 -0.93 11.49
CA LYS A 627 -10.68 -1.43 10.23
C LYS A 627 -10.88 -0.31 9.20
N GLU A 628 -11.43 0.84 9.58
CA GLU A 628 -11.55 2.01 8.71
C GLU A 628 -10.19 2.50 8.22
N ARG A 629 -9.21 2.65 9.11
CA ARG A 629 -7.83 3.01 8.73
C ARG A 629 -7.21 1.96 7.79
N ALA A 630 -7.45 0.67 8.04
CA ALA A 630 -6.98 -0.42 7.18
C ALA A 630 -7.70 -0.55 5.83
N LEU A 631 -8.86 0.09 5.65
CA LEU A 631 -9.59 0.21 4.38
C LEU A 631 -9.17 1.46 3.60
N LEU A 632 -8.89 2.57 4.29
CA LEU A 632 -8.41 3.83 3.71
C LEU A 632 -6.93 3.77 3.30
N GLU A 633 -6.09 3.08 4.08
CA GLU A 633 -4.69 2.84 3.72
C GLU A 633 -4.57 1.71 2.67
N THR A 634 -4.07 2.04 1.48
CA THR A 634 -3.70 1.04 0.46
C THR A 634 -2.42 0.30 0.86
N LYS A 635 -2.57 -0.67 1.78
CA LYS A 635 -1.50 -1.52 2.31
C LYS A 635 -0.56 -2.04 1.22
N SER A 636 0.75 -1.84 1.41
CA SER A 636 1.77 -2.28 0.45
C SER A 636 1.80 -3.80 0.28
N LYS A 637 1.63 -4.32 -0.95
CA LYS A 637 1.79 -5.76 -1.30
C LYS A 637 3.25 -6.28 -1.21
N ILE A 638 4.11 -5.60 -0.46
CA ILE A 638 5.52 -5.92 -0.21
C ILE A 638 5.61 -6.47 1.21
N THR A 639 5.91 -7.77 1.33
CA THR A 639 5.97 -8.50 2.59
C THR A 639 7.41 -8.93 2.87
N HIS A 640 7.68 -10.22 2.79
CA HIS A 640 9.00 -10.84 2.94
C HIS A 640 9.40 -11.49 1.59
N PRO A 641 10.68 -11.44 1.17
CA PRO A 641 11.10 -12.06 -0.08
C PRO A 641 11.18 -13.59 0.05
N VAL A 642 10.61 -14.31 -0.91
CA VAL A 642 10.56 -15.78 -0.93
C VAL A 642 11.94 -16.37 -1.23
N TYR A 643 12.37 -17.34 -0.43
CA TYR A 643 13.50 -18.18 -0.80
C TYR A 643 13.07 -19.26 -1.82
N SER A 644 13.60 -19.16 -3.04
CA SER A 644 13.56 -20.22 -4.04
C SER A 644 14.88 -20.28 -4.82
N LEU A 645 15.38 -21.50 -5.05
CA LEU A 645 16.58 -21.74 -5.86
C LEU A 645 16.34 -21.50 -7.36
N PHE A 646 15.16 -21.86 -7.85
CA PHE A 646 14.87 -22.02 -9.28
C PHE A 646 13.90 -20.97 -9.86
N PHE A 647 13.23 -20.18 -9.01
CA PHE A 647 12.34 -19.12 -9.51
C PHE A 647 13.14 -17.93 -10.07
N PRO A 648 12.82 -17.41 -11.27
CA PRO A 648 13.64 -16.43 -11.98
C PRO A 648 13.34 -14.96 -11.65
N GLU A 649 12.41 -14.68 -10.73
CA GLU A 649 11.99 -13.33 -10.31
C GLU A 649 11.89 -13.22 -8.79
N GLU A 650 11.90 -12.01 -8.23
CA GLU A 650 11.82 -11.79 -6.79
C GLU A 650 10.36 -11.80 -6.33
N LYS A 651 9.90 -12.92 -5.77
CA LYS A 651 8.52 -13.09 -5.28
C LYS A 651 8.39 -12.72 -3.80
N GLN A 652 7.22 -12.21 -3.41
CA GLN A 652 6.86 -11.89 -2.03
C GLN A 652 6.05 -13.03 -1.39
N GLU A 653 6.19 -13.21 -0.07
CA GLU A 653 5.49 -14.22 0.74
C GLU A 653 4.01 -13.86 0.89
N TRP A 654 3.14 -14.65 0.26
CA TRP A 654 1.68 -14.53 0.31
C TRP A 654 1.03 -15.86 0.73
N TRP A 655 -0.19 -15.77 1.25
CA TRP A 655 -0.93 -16.90 1.80
C TRP A 655 -2.40 -16.88 1.39
N TRP A 656 -2.98 -18.03 1.08
CA TRP A 656 -4.43 -18.18 0.96
C TRP A 656 -5.04 -18.64 2.28
N LEU A 657 -6.14 -18.00 2.66
CA LEU A 657 -6.91 -18.32 3.83
C LEU A 657 -8.36 -18.62 3.41
N TYR A 658 -8.87 -19.81 3.73
CA TYR A 658 -10.23 -20.21 3.33
C TYR A 658 -10.90 -21.19 4.30
N ILE A 659 -12.23 -21.23 4.28
CA ILE A 659 -13.05 -22.17 5.05
C ILE A 659 -13.67 -23.19 4.09
N ALA A 660 -13.52 -24.48 4.39
CA ALA A 660 -14.11 -25.56 3.61
C ALA A 660 -14.67 -26.67 4.52
N ASP A 661 -15.70 -27.36 4.01
CA ASP A 661 -16.19 -28.61 4.60
C ASP A 661 -15.42 -29.79 4.00
N ARG A 662 -14.78 -30.56 4.89
CA ARG A 662 -13.99 -31.73 4.53
C ARG A 662 -14.85 -32.96 4.21
N LYS A 663 -16.08 -33.06 4.73
CA LYS A 663 -17.02 -34.16 4.45
C LYS A 663 -17.58 -34.01 3.04
N GLU A 664 -18.20 -32.87 2.76
CA GLU A 664 -18.83 -32.58 1.45
C GLU A 664 -17.82 -32.20 0.35
N GLN A 665 -16.54 -32.01 0.69
CA GLN A 665 -15.49 -31.54 -0.23
C GLN A 665 -15.87 -30.23 -0.93
N MET A 666 -16.47 -29.32 -0.16
CA MET A 666 -17.07 -28.06 -0.62
C MET A 666 -16.40 -26.86 0.05
N LEU A 667 -16.26 -25.77 -0.70
CA LEU A 667 -15.79 -24.48 -0.19
C LEU A 667 -16.97 -23.73 0.48
N ILE A 668 -16.77 -23.16 1.66
CA ILE A 668 -17.80 -22.43 2.42
C ILE A 668 -17.65 -20.91 2.23
N CYS A 669 -16.42 -20.41 2.27
CA CYS A 669 -16.06 -18.99 2.11
C CYS A 669 -15.00 -18.85 1.01
N MET A 670 -15.04 -17.77 0.23
CA MET A 670 -14.10 -17.51 -0.87
C MET A 670 -12.66 -17.33 -0.34
N PRO A 671 -11.60 -17.82 -1.02
CA PRO A 671 -10.25 -17.77 -0.46
C PRO A 671 -9.70 -16.35 -0.47
N TYR A 672 -9.45 -15.82 0.73
CA TYR A 672 -8.80 -14.53 0.88
C TYR A 672 -7.29 -14.69 0.62
N HIS A 673 -6.74 -13.91 -0.30
CA HIS A 673 -5.32 -13.95 -0.65
C HIS A 673 -4.54 -12.86 0.08
N VAL A 674 -3.98 -13.23 1.23
CA VAL A 674 -3.23 -12.36 2.14
C VAL A 674 -1.91 -11.94 1.47
N CYS A 675 -1.94 -10.74 0.86
CA CYS A 675 -0.81 -10.15 0.13
C CYS A 675 0.05 -9.19 0.97
N THR A 676 -0.29 -8.99 2.24
CA THR A 676 0.08 -7.81 3.04
C THR A 676 0.73 -8.14 4.40
N LEU A 677 0.67 -9.40 4.84
CA LEU A 677 1.21 -9.89 6.10
C LEU A 677 2.73 -9.64 6.23
N LYS A 678 3.10 -8.70 7.11
CA LYS A 678 4.48 -8.51 7.57
C LYS A 678 4.70 -9.28 8.87
N ASP A 679 4.19 -8.75 9.98
CA ASP A 679 4.45 -9.29 11.33
C ASP A 679 3.16 -9.76 12.04
N LYS A 680 2.08 -8.98 11.92
CA LYS A 680 0.71 -9.36 12.32
C LYS A 680 -0.29 -8.82 11.29
N GLU A 681 -1.32 -9.60 10.97
CA GLU A 681 -2.47 -9.15 10.19
C GLU A 681 -3.74 -9.88 10.67
N GLU A 682 -4.86 -9.16 10.71
CA GLU A 682 -6.17 -9.70 11.09
C GLU A 682 -7.08 -9.69 9.86
N VAL A 683 -7.77 -10.81 9.62
CA VAL A 683 -8.53 -11.08 8.38
C VAL A 683 -9.93 -11.59 8.74
N GLU A 684 -10.96 -11.00 8.15
CA GLU A 684 -12.35 -11.43 8.30
C GLU A 684 -12.74 -12.43 7.21
N LEU A 685 -13.27 -13.59 7.61
CA LEU A 685 -13.88 -14.56 6.69
C LEU A 685 -15.38 -14.63 6.98
N LYS A 686 -16.20 -14.05 6.09
CA LYS A 686 -17.66 -14.01 6.25
C LYS A 686 -18.36 -15.11 5.44
N PHE A 687 -19.35 -15.77 6.03
CA PHE A 687 -20.24 -16.71 5.33
C PHE A 687 -21.60 -16.81 6.04
N PRO A 688 -22.72 -17.04 5.32
CA PRO A 688 -24.02 -17.21 5.95
C PRO A 688 -24.10 -18.55 6.68
N ALA A 689 -24.68 -18.54 7.87
CA ALA A 689 -24.90 -19.71 8.71
C ALA A 689 -25.75 -20.78 7.99
N PRO A 690 -25.58 -22.07 8.33
CA PRO A 690 -26.45 -23.14 7.83
C PRO A 690 -27.94 -22.88 8.12
N GLY A 691 -28.79 -23.17 7.14
CA GLY A 691 -30.26 -23.03 7.23
C GLY A 691 -30.97 -24.04 8.14
N LYS A 692 -30.26 -24.67 9.09
CA LYS A 692 -30.78 -25.61 10.09
C LYS A 692 -29.95 -25.52 11.37
N PRO A 693 -30.56 -25.67 12.55
CA PRO A 693 -29.84 -25.70 13.82
C PRO A 693 -29.00 -26.99 13.95
N GLY A 694 -27.95 -26.93 14.78
CA GLY A 694 -27.08 -28.06 15.11
C GLY A 694 -25.58 -27.76 14.99
N ASN A 695 -24.76 -28.77 15.28
CA ASN A 695 -23.31 -28.61 15.44
C ASN A 695 -22.59 -28.96 14.13
N TYR A 696 -22.07 -27.94 13.45
CA TYR A 696 -21.30 -28.05 12.21
C TYR A 696 -19.79 -28.06 12.50
N GLN A 697 -19.03 -28.80 11.68
CA GLN A 697 -17.58 -28.91 11.82
C GLN A 697 -16.90 -28.60 10.50
N TYR A 698 -16.50 -27.35 10.33
CA TYR A 698 -15.72 -26.87 9.20
C TYR A 698 -14.22 -26.93 9.50
N THR A 699 -13.41 -26.48 8.56
CA THR A 699 -11.96 -26.43 8.70
C THR A 699 -11.43 -25.17 8.04
N VAL A 700 -10.64 -24.40 8.79
CA VAL A 700 -9.91 -23.23 8.27
C VAL A 700 -8.55 -23.71 7.77
N TYR A 701 -8.27 -23.39 6.52
CA TYR A 701 -7.03 -23.71 5.84
C TYR A 701 -6.23 -22.43 5.62
N LEU A 702 -4.98 -22.44 6.10
CA LEU A 702 -3.95 -21.46 5.74
C LEU A 702 -2.94 -22.17 4.84
N ARG A 703 -2.75 -21.67 3.62
CA ARG A 703 -1.79 -22.24 2.66
C ARG A 703 -0.80 -21.22 2.16
N SER A 704 0.45 -21.61 2.04
CA SER A 704 1.44 -20.76 1.37
C SER A 704 1.23 -20.82 -0.14
N ASP A 705 1.37 -19.69 -0.82
CA ASP A 705 1.51 -19.66 -2.28
C ASP A 705 2.93 -20.10 -2.71
N SER A 706 3.92 -19.98 -1.81
CA SER A 706 5.34 -19.97 -2.18
C SER A 706 6.20 -21.09 -1.59
N TYR A 707 5.77 -21.74 -0.50
CA TYR A 707 6.51 -22.82 0.15
C TYR A 707 5.69 -24.10 0.23
N MET A 708 6.31 -25.26 0.01
CA MET A 708 5.66 -26.56 0.17
C MET A 708 5.79 -27.03 1.62
N GLY A 709 4.68 -27.52 2.20
CA GLY A 709 4.69 -28.18 3.51
C GLY A 709 4.80 -27.25 4.73
N LEU A 710 4.41 -25.98 4.59
CA LEU A 710 4.16 -25.04 5.70
C LEU A 710 2.66 -24.77 5.93
N ASP A 711 1.79 -25.45 5.19
CA ASP A 711 0.33 -25.27 5.24
C ASP A 711 -0.26 -25.72 6.59
N GLN A 712 -1.24 -24.97 7.10
CA GLN A 712 -1.92 -25.25 8.38
C GLN A 712 -3.41 -25.51 8.19
N ILE A 713 -3.94 -26.32 9.11
CA ILE A 713 -5.31 -26.83 9.08
C ILE A 713 -5.81 -26.81 10.53
N LYS A 714 -6.68 -25.85 10.88
CA LYS A 714 -7.33 -25.81 12.20
C LYS A 714 -8.83 -26.14 12.05
N PRO A 715 -9.41 -27.03 12.89
CA PRO A 715 -10.84 -27.30 12.87
C PRO A 715 -11.62 -26.09 13.39
N LEU A 716 -12.76 -25.81 12.77
CA LEU A 716 -13.73 -24.82 13.24
C LEU A 716 -15.00 -25.57 13.64
N LYS A 717 -15.38 -25.48 14.91
CA LYS A 717 -16.71 -25.88 15.37
C LYS A 717 -17.65 -24.67 15.26
N LEU A 718 -18.90 -24.93 14.89
CA LEU A 718 -19.95 -23.94 14.79
C LEU A 718 -21.20 -24.58 15.39
N GLU A 719 -21.75 -24.01 16.45
CA GLU A 719 -22.97 -24.50 17.09
C GLU A 719 -24.06 -23.52 16.73
N VAL A 720 -25.04 -23.98 15.93
CA VAL A 720 -26.04 -23.12 15.29
C VAL A 720 -27.36 -23.28 16.03
N HIS A 721 -27.83 -22.20 16.62
CA HIS A 721 -29.07 -22.14 17.38
C HIS A 721 -30.24 -21.70 16.50
N GLU A 722 -31.46 -22.07 16.87
CA GLU A 722 -32.67 -21.52 16.23
C GLU A 722 -32.72 -20.01 16.48
N ALA A 723 -33.15 -19.23 15.49
CA ALA A 723 -33.27 -17.78 15.64
C ALA A 723 -34.35 -17.46 16.69
N LYS A 724 -34.08 -16.48 17.57
CA LYS A 724 -35.11 -15.91 18.45
C LYS A 724 -36.25 -15.40 17.55
N PRO A 725 -37.54 -15.71 17.83
CA PRO A 725 -38.63 -15.12 17.06
C PRO A 725 -38.60 -13.60 17.23
N VAL A 726 -38.75 -12.86 16.12
CA VAL A 726 -38.84 -11.39 16.17
C VAL A 726 -40.10 -11.02 16.98
N PRO A 727 -39.99 -10.18 18.03
CA PRO A 727 -41.17 -9.69 18.74
C PRO A 727 -42.05 -8.88 17.78
N GLU A 728 -43.27 -9.35 17.53
CA GLU A 728 -44.20 -8.70 16.58
C GLU A 728 -44.61 -7.29 17.07
N ASN A 729 -44.58 -7.05 18.39
CA ASN A 729 -44.83 -5.76 19.01
C ASN A 729 -43.54 -5.19 19.62
N HIS A 730 -42.88 -4.25 18.93
CA HIS A 730 -41.93 -3.34 19.55
C HIS A 730 -42.68 -2.06 19.97
N PRO A 731 -42.80 -1.72 21.27
CA PRO A 731 -43.72 -0.70 21.79
C PRO A 731 -43.23 0.75 21.59
N GLN A 732 -42.68 1.04 20.41
CA GLN A 732 -42.18 2.35 19.97
C GLN A 732 -42.89 2.85 18.69
N TRP A 733 -43.83 2.06 18.16
CA TRP A 733 -44.66 2.44 17.00
C TRP A 733 -46.14 2.68 17.39
N ASP A 734 -46.60 2.18 18.54
CA ASP A 734 -47.94 2.40 19.11
C ASP A 734 -48.11 3.79 19.77
N THR A 735 -47.53 4.85 19.18
CA THR A 735 -47.59 6.22 19.72
C THR A 735 -48.05 7.26 18.70
N ALA A 736 -49.13 6.96 17.99
CA ALA A 736 -50.07 7.95 17.44
C ALA A 736 -51.42 7.29 17.10
N ILE A 737 -52.52 8.06 17.19
CA ILE A 737 -53.90 7.68 16.82
C ILE A 737 -54.65 6.85 17.90
N GLU A 738 -54.60 7.31 19.15
CA GLU A 738 -55.81 7.38 20.00
C GLU A 738 -56.01 8.86 20.40
N GLY A 739 -57.16 9.45 20.05
CA GLY A 739 -57.48 10.85 20.36
C GLY A 739 -57.63 11.77 19.13
N ASP A 740 -58.74 11.60 18.41
CA ASP A 740 -59.64 12.71 18.05
C ASP A 740 -60.89 12.10 17.35
N GLU A 741 -61.93 11.81 18.14
CA GLU A 741 -63.29 11.57 17.62
C GLU A 741 -63.95 12.94 17.41
N ASP A 742 -64.36 13.26 16.16
CA ASP A 742 -65.52 14.09 15.77
C ASP A 742 -65.34 14.81 14.42
N GLN A 743 -65.41 14.05 13.31
CA GLN A 743 -66.04 14.58 12.09
C GLN A 743 -66.58 13.45 11.20
N GLU A 744 -67.90 13.25 11.25
CA GLU A 744 -68.62 12.52 10.20
C GLU A 744 -68.70 13.40 8.94
N ASP A 745 -68.26 12.89 7.80
CA ASP A 745 -68.98 13.02 6.54
C ASP A 745 -68.49 11.96 5.53
N SER A 746 -69.38 11.47 4.67
CA SER A 746 -69.13 10.34 3.78
C SER A 746 -69.30 10.75 2.31
N GLU A 747 -68.39 10.38 1.41
CA GLU A 747 -68.73 9.97 0.02
C GLU A 747 -67.52 9.46 -0.81
N GLY A 748 -67.68 8.27 -1.43
CA GLY A 748 -66.90 7.79 -2.60
C GLY A 748 -65.42 7.47 -2.40
N PHE A 749 -64.70 6.90 -3.39
CA PHE A 749 -65.08 6.03 -4.52
C PHE A 749 -63.83 5.20 -4.94
N GLU A 750 -63.96 4.23 -5.83
CA GLU A 750 -62.87 3.36 -6.32
C GLU A 750 -61.94 4.06 -7.38
N ASP A 751 -61.01 3.27 -7.93
CA ASP A 751 -59.93 3.56 -8.91
C ASP A 751 -58.62 4.12 -8.33
N SER A 752 -57.44 3.48 -8.46
CA SER A 752 -56.74 2.74 -9.56
C SER A 752 -55.82 3.65 -10.41
N PHE A 753 -54.57 3.22 -10.61
CA PHE A 753 -53.51 3.70 -11.52
C PHE A 753 -52.28 2.79 -11.25
N GLU A 754 -52.04 1.72 -12.01
CA GLU A 754 -51.41 1.63 -13.35
C GLU A 754 -49.89 1.44 -13.30
N GLU A 755 -49.39 0.41 -14.01
CA GLU A 755 -47.97 0.15 -14.28
C GLU A 755 -47.69 0.59 -15.73
N GLU A 756 -46.72 1.49 -15.94
CA GLU A 756 -46.32 1.94 -17.29
C GLU A 756 -45.29 0.98 -17.90
N GLU A 757 -45.73 0.11 -18.82
CA GLU A 757 -44.84 -0.56 -19.79
C GLU A 757 -44.79 0.27 -21.08
N GLU A 758 -43.65 0.93 -21.37
CA GLU A 758 -43.39 1.57 -22.67
C GLU A 758 -42.83 0.52 -23.66
N GLU A 759 -43.71 -0.06 -24.48
CA GLU A 759 -43.34 -0.50 -25.84
C GLU A 759 -43.59 0.67 -26.82
N ASP A 760 -42.62 0.96 -27.69
CA ASP A 760 -42.75 1.92 -28.79
C ASP A 760 -42.24 1.23 -30.07
N ASP A 761 -43.06 1.26 -31.14
CA ASP A 761 -42.98 0.38 -32.32
C ASP A 761 -42.07 0.94 -33.45
N ASP A 762 -41.85 0.14 -34.50
CA ASP A 762 -41.10 0.52 -35.72
C ASP A 762 -41.76 1.65 -36.55
N ASP A 763 -40.96 2.50 -37.24
CA ASP A 763 -41.29 3.04 -38.58
C ASP A 763 -40.06 3.57 -39.36
N ASP A 764 -40.12 3.50 -40.71
CA ASP A 764 -39.18 3.94 -41.79
C ASP A 764 -37.71 3.39 -41.83
#